data_AF-A0A1H9JK38-F1
#
_entry.id   AF-A0A1H9JK38-F1
#
_cell.length_a   1.000
_cell.length_b   1.000
_cell.length_c   1.000
_cell.angle_alpha   90.00
_cell.angle_beta   90.00
_cell.angle_gamma   90.00
#
_symmetry.space_group_name_H-M   'P 1'
#
loop_
_entity.id
_entity.type
_entity.pdbx_description
1 polymer ?
#
loop_
_entity_poly.entity_id
_entity_poly.type
_entity_poly.pdbx_seq_one_letter_code
_entity_poly.pdbx_strand_id
1 'polypeptide(L)'
;MSQLLYVKYNTLRKPEYQVETKIVLKDTEKDGSEKMVLKLPSCDKAKTHILTIRENFDKLKGYYKSIKVIPSSSFRDGLAFVFLKGKSVTDGIDFVGDDIDIIVEKVHKLLDKVLDVKEEYLCDFEITDEFREYFPECDPSGGSAVSLCNLDSILSNFIITNMGWVCLDYEWVLDFPVPINFLKYRILVYLYNDVAAELSPRIEITEFLAKFGLVGDNLDIYERMDNIFQDKVHGENRRYSYLSRYEKKIQNVSDVISNLKRNEDYNKKIIEEKDTHIANIIAAHDIREQDLKDEIEELNKITYYQESAISQKDEYIAGLEQHSQALEAKIAHIRRCFTNPAYGIYSAFRYGPGAIKRSFIRRKEAREEARRIAEKEARDNAREKELAAQTGKDYQAWIEKVESTYDYNALFDYTPLISVVMPVYNMPDKYLIPAIESVRNQSYANWELILVDDASDMESVQKTLKKYSRKGTNIKVIYREENGRISACTNTGIEAATGEYIAFMDCDDTLAPFALYEVVKELNRDIYLDFIYSDEDKIDDDGTKRHSAFFKPDWSPDTLMSYMYTSHLGVYRTSLVKELDGLRSEYDGCQDYDLTLRVAEKTDKIAHIPKILYHWREREGSTALNPEAKDYVKEATLKCKQAALERRGLTADVEWIDDIFQYRINYRPLDNPLVSIIIPSKDNPEILKQCLDSLVKKTNYRNYEVIVVDNGSNEENRATYQELLNTVKKEEINTKYLYAPRDFNFSFMCNIGAKSSSGEYLLFLNDDIEIIEPEWLERMLGQAELTHVGAVGAKLLYPDTTLIQHDGVISVESGPVHYLAKQDDSASYYFNRNRLDFDVSAVTAACLLVKKTRFERINGFDESLAVAYNDIDLCYRLTEQKLFNVIRNDAVLYHHESISRGDDTMDDAKFERLMSEQDKLYDSHPKFKKKDPFYSQNLSQVASDFSYNLDYDANYKAEALDKIPEYEVDETIRFGVDNVVHDWCLYMEGWAIRFGQEDNQYLDPEILLEPVVETKKDNFETEVENQDSVLEVEVDHSRKAYILTTRHVERKDVVETFPNDEHIEYAGFKTRLPRKAVPSGSYRVRIVCNNHISRLKPEEAVIITI
;
A
#
# COMPACT_ATOMS: atom_id res chain seq x y z
N MET A 1 10.69 41.27 -23.66
CA MET A 1 9.50 41.01 -22.81
C MET A 1 9.95 40.01 -21.77
N SER A 2 9.83 40.33 -20.49
CA SER A 2 10.33 39.48 -19.40
C SER A 2 9.76 38.06 -19.46
N GLN A 3 10.63 37.06 -19.59
CA GLN A 3 10.25 35.63 -19.60
C GLN A 3 9.75 35.22 -18.21
N LEU A 4 8.56 34.60 -18.17
CA LEU A 4 7.96 34.07 -16.94
C LEU A 4 8.60 32.71 -16.58
N LEU A 5 9.12 32.58 -15.36
CA LEU A 5 9.71 31.33 -14.85
C LEU A 5 8.78 30.58 -13.90
N TYR A 6 7.94 31.31 -13.15
CA TYR A 6 7.03 30.74 -12.17
C TYR A 6 5.85 31.68 -11.93
N VAL A 7 4.66 31.12 -11.71
CA VAL A 7 3.48 31.88 -11.27
C VAL A 7 2.66 31.06 -10.27
N LYS A 8 2.21 31.72 -9.20
CA LYS A 8 1.31 31.17 -8.18
C LYS A 8 0.17 32.16 -7.94
N TYR A 9 -1.07 31.66 -7.98
CA TYR A 9 -2.26 32.42 -7.61
C TYR A 9 -2.75 31.96 -6.24
N ASN A 10 -3.09 32.90 -5.36
CA ASN A 10 -3.78 32.56 -4.12
C ASN A 10 -5.28 32.86 -4.24
N THR A 11 -6.04 31.92 -4.79
CA THR A 11 -7.49 32.03 -5.02
C THR A 11 -8.34 31.60 -3.82
N LEU A 12 -7.71 31.05 -2.77
CA LEU A 12 -8.39 30.56 -1.56
C LEU A 12 -8.66 31.66 -0.53
N ARG A 13 -8.04 32.83 -0.67
CA ARG A 13 -8.30 34.02 0.15
C ARG A 13 -9.55 34.77 -0.33
N LYS A 14 -10.16 35.60 0.53
CA LYS A 14 -11.20 36.56 0.12
C LYS A 14 -10.68 37.45 -1.01
N PRO A 15 -11.53 37.88 -1.96
CA PRO A 15 -11.11 38.65 -3.14
C PRO A 15 -10.20 39.84 -2.84
N GLU A 16 -10.45 40.55 -1.73
CA GLU A 16 -9.65 41.68 -1.23
C GLU A 16 -8.22 41.33 -0.77
N TYR A 17 -7.90 40.05 -0.61
CA TYR A 17 -6.59 39.55 -0.16
C TYR A 17 -5.92 38.59 -1.17
N GLN A 18 -6.48 38.44 -2.38
CA GLN A 18 -5.94 37.54 -3.40
C GLN A 18 -4.73 38.16 -4.12
N VAL A 19 -3.59 37.47 -4.02
CA VAL A 19 -2.32 37.89 -4.60
C VAL A 19 -1.86 36.89 -5.67
N GLU A 20 -1.30 37.42 -6.76
CA GLU A 20 -0.58 36.69 -7.80
C GLU A 20 0.92 36.91 -7.60
N THR A 21 1.68 35.84 -7.36
CA THR A 21 3.14 35.89 -7.21
C THR A 21 3.81 35.33 -8.46
N LYS A 22 4.71 36.09 -9.11
CA LYS A 22 5.46 35.67 -10.30
C LYS A 22 6.96 35.76 -10.09
N ILE A 23 7.73 34.83 -10.64
CA ILE A 23 9.17 34.98 -10.82
C ILE A 23 9.43 35.22 -12.30
N VAL A 24 10.04 36.36 -12.62
CA VAL A 24 10.30 36.78 -14.00
C VAL A 24 11.77 37.06 -14.23
N LEU A 25 12.24 36.83 -15.45
CA LEU A 25 13.53 37.30 -15.93
C LEU A 25 13.40 38.74 -16.41
N LYS A 26 14.14 39.66 -15.79
CA LYS A 26 14.23 41.05 -16.22
C LYS A 26 15.17 41.10 -17.43
N ASP A 27 14.64 41.49 -18.59
CA ASP A 27 15.47 41.80 -19.76
C ASP A 27 16.28 43.06 -19.45
N THR A 28 17.56 42.88 -19.15
CA THR A 28 18.55 43.96 -19.13
C THR A 28 19.35 43.84 -20.43
N GLU A 29 19.56 44.95 -21.14
CA GLU A 29 20.23 45.01 -22.45
C GLU A 29 21.75 44.63 -22.41
N LYS A 30 22.22 43.94 -21.36
CA LYS A 30 23.61 43.46 -21.19
C LYS A 30 23.65 42.11 -20.45
N ASP A 31 23.84 41.02 -21.20
CA ASP A 31 24.38 39.69 -20.82
C ASP A 31 24.13 39.13 -19.40
N GLY A 32 22.89 39.19 -18.92
CA GLY A 32 22.48 38.43 -17.74
C GLY A 32 21.08 38.79 -17.31
N SER A 33 20.11 37.91 -17.57
CA SER A 33 18.73 38.10 -17.14
C SER A 33 18.60 37.91 -15.63
N GLU A 34 18.38 39.00 -14.87
CA GLU A 34 18.16 38.95 -13.41
C GLU A 34 16.75 38.43 -13.08
N LYS A 35 16.62 37.54 -12.08
CA LYS A 35 15.32 37.08 -11.57
C LYS A 35 14.73 38.11 -10.61
N MET A 36 13.43 38.39 -10.75
CA MET A 36 12.68 39.27 -9.86
C MET A 36 11.35 38.62 -9.48
N VAL A 37 10.91 38.82 -8.24
CA VAL A 37 9.61 38.32 -7.74
C VAL A 37 8.59 39.45 -7.79
N LEU A 38 7.46 39.26 -8.44
CA LEU A 38 6.36 40.21 -8.50
C LEU A 38 5.21 39.71 -7.64
N LYS A 39 4.67 40.53 -6.74
CA LYS A 39 3.36 40.33 -6.08
C LYS A 39 2.36 41.31 -6.67
N LEU A 40 1.39 40.81 -7.43
CA LEU A 40 0.38 41.59 -8.16
C LEU A 40 -1.01 41.31 -7.58
N PRO A 41 -1.94 42.27 -7.62
CA PRO A 41 -3.32 42.05 -7.18
C PRO A 41 -4.03 41.14 -8.18
N SER A 42 -4.64 40.05 -7.70
CA SER A 42 -5.40 39.13 -8.57
C SER A 42 -6.72 39.73 -9.05
N CYS A 43 -7.26 40.73 -8.35
CA CYS A 43 -8.44 41.50 -8.75
C CYS A 43 -8.38 42.93 -8.19
N ASP A 44 -9.29 43.81 -8.65
CA ASP A 44 -9.30 45.21 -8.22
C ASP A 44 -9.49 45.38 -6.70
N LYS A 45 -10.23 44.47 -6.04
CA LYS A 45 -10.40 44.49 -4.58
C LYS A 45 -9.09 44.23 -3.83
N ALA A 46 -8.15 43.49 -4.42
CA ALA A 46 -6.86 43.16 -3.82
C ALA A 46 -5.80 44.27 -3.94
N LYS A 47 -6.07 45.32 -4.71
CA LYS A 47 -5.12 46.43 -4.92
C LYS A 47 -4.73 47.09 -3.60
N THR A 48 -5.70 47.33 -2.72
CA THR A 48 -5.45 47.93 -1.41
C THR A 48 -4.52 47.06 -0.57
N HIS A 49 -4.75 45.75 -0.53
CA HIS A 49 -3.89 44.80 0.21
C HIS A 49 -2.46 44.76 -0.31
N ILE A 50 -2.26 44.81 -1.63
CA ILE A 50 -0.89 44.88 -2.18
C ILE A 50 -0.18 46.17 -1.78
N LEU A 51 -0.90 47.29 -1.69
CA LEU A 51 -0.32 48.55 -1.24
C LEU A 51 0.05 48.52 0.24
N THR A 52 -0.77 47.90 1.10
CA THR A 52 -0.47 47.78 2.54
C THR A 52 0.78 46.95 2.81
N ILE A 53 1.14 45.97 1.96
CA ILE A 53 2.42 45.25 2.08
C ILE A 53 3.60 46.24 2.05
N ARG A 54 3.57 47.27 1.20
CA ARG A 54 4.66 48.25 1.16
C ARG A 54 4.71 49.10 2.43
N GLU A 55 3.57 49.50 2.95
CA GLU A 55 3.49 50.25 4.21
C GLU A 55 4.00 49.42 5.39
N ASN A 56 3.70 48.12 5.38
CA ASN A 56 4.20 47.16 6.37
C ASN A 56 5.72 47.02 6.34
N PHE A 57 6.35 47.10 5.16
CA PHE A 57 7.82 47.15 5.07
C PHE A 57 8.37 48.34 5.85
N ASP A 58 7.81 49.54 5.65
CA ASP A 58 8.29 50.74 6.32
C ASP A 58 8.09 50.67 7.84
N LYS A 59 6.99 50.04 8.29
CA LYS A 59 6.76 49.74 9.72
C LYS A 59 7.77 48.73 10.28
N LEU A 60 8.11 47.67 9.53
CA LEU A 60 8.99 46.60 10.00
C LEU A 60 10.48 46.81 9.69
N LYS A 61 10.85 47.85 8.93
CA LYS A 61 12.24 48.10 8.55
C LYS A 61 13.08 48.46 9.78
N GLY A 62 13.78 47.46 10.29
CA GLY A 62 14.56 47.57 11.53
C GLY A 62 13.79 47.19 12.79
N TYR A 63 12.65 46.51 12.66
CA TYR A 63 11.88 45.93 13.76
C TYR A 63 12.62 44.80 14.46
N TYR A 64 13.07 43.80 13.69
CA TYR A 64 13.90 42.71 14.21
C TYR A 64 15.32 43.21 14.46
N LYS A 65 15.97 42.73 15.54
CA LYS A 65 17.36 43.08 15.84
C LYS A 65 18.35 42.44 14.86
N SER A 66 18.08 41.20 14.46
CA SER A 66 19.02 40.38 13.67
C SER A 66 18.48 39.89 12.31
N ILE A 67 17.20 40.12 12.01
CA ILE A 67 16.55 39.70 10.75
C ILE A 67 16.33 40.92 9.86
N LYS A 68 16.72 40.83 8.59
CA LYS A 68 16.44 41.88 7.59
C LYS A 68 15.06 41.66 6.99
N VAL A 69 14.27 42.71 6.79
CA VAL A 69 13.02 42.60 6.02
C VAL A 69 13.33 42.89 4.56
N ILE A 70 12.87 42.05 3.64
CA ILE A 70 13.16 42.24 2.22
C ILE A 70 12.49 43.54 1.72
N PRO A 71 13.21 44.45 1.04
CA PRO A 71 12.58 45.65 0.49
C PRO A 71 11.77 45.32 -0.77
N SER A 72 10.64 46.01 -0.94
CA SER A 72 9.84 45.98 -2.17
C SER A 72 9.96 47.30 -2.94
N SER A 73 9.74 47.23 -4.25
CA SER A 73 9.66 48.38 -5.15
C SER A 73 8.34 48.35 -5.93
N SER A 74 7.80 49.51 -6.33
CA SER A 74 6.56 49.54 -7.10
C SER A 74 6.76 48.95 -8.50
N PHE A 75 5.82 48.12 -8.93
CA PHE A 75 5.79 47.56 -10.28
C PHE A 75 4.35 47.50 -10.79
N ARG A 76 4.01 48.45 -11.66
CA ARG A 76 2.62 48.67 -12.15
C ARG A 76 1.65 48.78 -10.95
N ASP A 77 0.58 47.99 -10.95
CA ASP A 77 -0.43 47.94 -9.89
C ASP A 77 -0.02 47.02 -8.72
N GLY A 78 1.23 46.53 -8.69
CA GLY A 78 1.74 45.70 -7.58
C GLY A 78 3.18 45.97 -7.18
N LEU A 79 3.82 44.99 -6.57
CA LEU A 79 5.15 45.10 -5.95
C LEU A 79 6.16 44.16 -6.62
N ALA A 80 7.41 44.60 -6.67
CA ALA A 80 8.56 43.85 -7.14
C ALA A 80 9.61 43.73 -6.04
N PHE A 81 10.06 42.51 -5.80
CA PHE A 81 11.07 42.11 -4.84
C PHE A 81 12.26 41.48 -5.56
N VAL A 82 13.43 41.63 -4.97
CA VAL A 82 14.64 40.95 -5.46
C VAL A 82 14.48 39.44 -5.23
N PHE A 83 14.81 38.62 -6.22
CA PHE A 83 14.84 37.19 -6.03
C PHE A 83 16.03 36.82 -5.13
N LEU A 84 15.77 36.23 -3.97
CA LEU A 84 16.81 35.79 -3.04
C LEU A 84 17.05 34.28 -3.19
N LYS A 85 18.33 33.91 -3.27
CA LYS A 85 18.76 32.51 -3.16
C LYS A 85 19.09 32.21 -1.70
N GLY A 86 18.43 31.21 -1.13
CA GLY A 86 18.60 30.77 0.25
C GLY A 86 17.68 29.59 0.55
N LYS A 87 17.69 29.10 1.79
CA LYS A 87 16.74 28.08 2.27
C LYS A 87 15.73 28.72 3.22
N SER A 88 14.46 28.34 3.17
CA SER A 88 13.51 28.84 4.19
C SER A 88 13.97 28.36 5.57
N VAL A 89 13.57 29.06 6.64
CA VAL A 89 13.97 28.64 7.99
C VAL A 89 13.37 27.29 8.32
N THR A 90 12.13 27.01 7.92
CA THR A 90 11.50 25.68 8.09
C THR A 90 12.30 24.58 7.37
N ASP A 91 12.70 24.78 6.11
CA ASP A 91 13.51 23.79 5.36
C ASP A 91 14.95 23.64 5.90
N GLY A 92 15.39 24.58 6.73
CA GLY A 92 16.69 24.56 7.40
C GLY A 92 16.66 23.92 8.78
N ILE A 93 15.48 23.49 9.25
CA ILE A 93 15.29 22.79 10.51
C ILE A 93 15.28 21.30 10.24
N ASP A 94 16.14 20.59 10.97
CA ASP A 94 16.20 19.13 10.96
C ASP A 94 16.07 18.66 12.41
N PHE A 95 14.99 17.92 12.69
CA PHE A 95 14.72 17.30 13.99
C PHE A 95 14.94 15.78 13.95
N VAL A 96 15.46 15.24 12.84
CA VAL A 96 15.70 13.81 12.67
C VAL A 96 16.76 13.35 13.66
N GLY A 97 16.40 12.37 14.49
CA GLY A 97 17.28 11.80 15.52
C GLY A 97 17.41 12.62 16.81
N ASP A 98 16.90 13.85 16.88
CA ASP A 98 16.85 14.60 18.14
C ASP A 98 15.74 14.05 19.06
N ASP A 99 16.07 13.87 20.34
CA ASP A 99 15.05 13.64 21.37
C ASP A 99 14.24 14.94 21.60
N ILE A 100 13.03 14.80 22.12
CA ILE A 100 12.06 15.89 22.19
C ILE A 100 12.56 17.09 22.99
N ASP A 101 13.37 16.88 24.03
CA ASP A 101 13.95 17.99 24.79
C ASP A 101 15.01 18.77 23.98
N ILE A 102 15.73 18.11 23.06
CA ILE A 102 16.69 18.77 22.13
C ILE A 102 15.93 19.53 21.05
N ILE A 103 14.86 18.94 20.52
CA ILE A 103 13.93 19.62 19.60
C ILE A 103 13.39 20.88 20.26
N VAL A 104 12.87 20.77 21.48
CA VAL A 104 12.33 21.90 22.25
C VAL A 104 13.41 22.98 22.47
N GLU A 105 14.66 22.61 22.75
CA GLU A 105 15.77 23.57 22.87
C GLU A 105 16.08 24.27 21.53
N LYS A 106 16.10 23.53 20.41
CA LYS A 106 16.31 24.10 19.06
C LYS A 106 15.18 25.06 18.69
N VAL A 107 13.93 24.67 18.97
CA VAL A 107 12.75 25.51 18.72
C VAL A 107 12.76 26.75 19.62
N HIS A 108 13.19 26.64 20.88
CA HIS A 108 13.40 27.81 21.72
C HIS A 108 14.41 28.79 21.10
N LYS A 109 15.53 28.32 20.57
CA LYS A 109 16.52 29.18 19.88
C LYS A 109 15.95 29.86 18.62
N LEU A 110 15.05 29.18 17.91
CA LEU A 110 14.38 29.74 16.73
C LEU A 110 13.34 30.79 17.14
N LEU A 111 12.53 30.50 18.15
CA LEU A 111 11.58 31.45 18.73
C LEU A 111 12.30 32.68 19.27
N ASP A 112 13.39 32.49 20.01
CA ASP A 112 14.22 33.59 20.52
C ASP A 112 14.71 34.47 19.38
N LYS A 113 15.03 33.90 18.22
CA LYS A 113 15.52 34.68 17.06
C LYS A 113 14.40 35.39 16.29
N VAL A 114 13.28 34.73 16.04
CA VAL A 114 12.15 35.31 15.27
C VAL A 114 11.36 36.30 16.11
N LEU A 115 11.39 36.16 17.44
CA LEU A 115 10.77 37.10 18.38
C LEU A 115 11.77 38.11 18.95
N ASP A 116 13.04 38.11 18.50
CA ASP A 116 14.05 39.11 18.89
C ASP A 116 13.82 40.47 18.21
N VAL A 117 12.85 41.20 18.75
CA VAL A 117 12.45 42.53 18.31
C VAL A 117 13.11 43.60 19.17
N LYS A 118 13.24 44.82 18.65
CA LYS A 118 13.80 45.94 19.43
C LYS A 118 12.93 46.26 20.65
N GLU A 119 13.59 46.67 21.73
CA GLU A 119 12.96 46.97 23.03
C GLU A 119 11.85 48.02 22.93
N GLU A 120 11.95 48.97 22.00
CA GLU A 120 10.93 49.99 21.73
C GLU A 120 9.57 49.42 21.27
N TYR A 121 9.53 48.16 20.81
CA TYR A 121 8.29 47.47 20.42
C TYR A 121 7.77 46.50 21.49
N LEU A 122 8.47 46.33 22.62
CA LEU A 122 8.03 45.48 23.72
C LEU A 122 7.24 46.30 24.73
N CYS A 123 6.03 45.83 25.09
CA CYS A 123 5.20 46.47 26.10
C CYS A 123 4.46 45.42 26.95
N ASP A 124 3.80 45.86 28.01
CA ASP A 124 2.83 45.01 28.71
C ASP A 124 1.56 44.88 27.86
N PHE A 125 0.94 43.71 27.88
CA PHE A 125 -0.28 43.43 27.15
C PHE A 125 -1.47 44.07 27.87
N GLU A 126 -2.15 44.96 27.14
CA GLU A 126 -3.43 45.53 27.54
C GLU A 126 -4.41 45.36 26.38
N ILE A 127 -5.64 44.98 26.69
CA ILE A 127 -6.71 44.86 25.69
C ILE A 127 -7.16 46.26 25.29
N THR A 128 -6.70 46.71 24.14
CA THR A 128 -7.13 47.98 23.53
C THR A 128 -8.43 47.81 22.74
N ASP A 129 -9.04 48.92 22.34
CA ASP A 129 -10.25 48.87 21.53
C ASP A 129 -9.96 48.25 20.14
N GLU A 130 -8.78 48.52 19.57
CA GLU A 130 -8.33 47.92 18.31
C GLU A 130 -8.13 46.40 18.44
N PHE A 131 -7.62 45.93 19.59
CA PHE A 131 -7.52 44.50 19.86
C PHE A 131 -8.90 43.85 19.89
N ARG A 132 -9.88 44.44 20.60
CA ARG A 132 -11.25 43.91 20.67
C ARG A 132 -11.96 43.92 19.33
N GLU A 133 -11.69 44.92 18.49
CA GLU A 133 -12.23 44.98 17.15
C GLU A 133 -11.64 43.90 16.23
N TYR A 134 -10.34 43.64 16.36
CA TYR A 134 -9.67 42.65 15.51
C TYR A 134 -9.92 41.21 15.99
N PHE A 135 -9.90 40.97 17.30
CA PHE A 135 -10.10 39.68 17.95
C PHE A 135 -11.30 39.75 18.92
N PRO A 136 -12.54 39.78 18.40
CA PRO A 136 -13.73 39.87 19.23
C PRO A 136 -13.84 38.64 20.15
N GLU A 137 -14.29 38.87 21.39
CA GLU A 137 -14.52 37.82 22.40
C GLU A 137 -13.28 37.00 22.79
N CYS A 138 -12.08 37.51 22.48
CA CYS A 138 -10.82 36.98 22.97
C CYS A 138 -10.31 37.84 24.12
N ASP A 139 -10.11 37.23 25.31
CA ASP A 139 -9.60 37.90 26.51
C ASP A 139 -8.39 37.13 27.08
N PRO A 140 -7.23 37.15 26.39
CA PRO A 140 -6.06 36.44 26.87
C PRO A 140 -5.50 37.13 28.12
N SER A 141 -5.12 36.35 29.12
CA SER A 141 -4.59 36.88 30.39
C SER A 141 -3.30 37.69 30.17
N GLY A 142 -3.10 38.75 30.97
CA GLY A 142 -1.96 39.67 30.86
C GLY A 142 -0.57 39.03 30.77
N GLY A 143 0.39 39.77 30.21
CA GLY A 143 1.76 39.31 29.94
C GLY A 143 2.51 40.28 29.04
N SER A 144 3.64 39.88 28.45
CA SER A 144 4.35 40.74 27.49
C SER A 144 3.73 40.69 26.09
N ALA A 145 3.66 41.83 25.44
CA ALA A 145 3.14 42.02 24.08
C ALA A 145 4.15 42.73 23.19
N VAL A 146 3.91 42.63 21.87
CA VAL A 146 4.54 43.50 20.88
C VAL A 146 3.54 44.56 20.43
N SER A 147 3.93 45.83 20.53
CA SER A 147 3.10 46.97 20.11
C SER A 147 2.98 47.10 18.59
N LEU A 148 3.92 46.52 17.85
CA LEU A 148 3.87 46.31 16.41
C LEU A 148 4.09 44.81 16.15
N CYS A 149 3.11 44.13 15.57
CA CYS A 149 3.05 42.69 15.48
C CYS A 149 3.04 42.24 14.01
N ASN A 150 4.03 41.46 13.59
CA ASN A 150 4.00 40.77 12.29
C ASN A 150 3.35 39.39 12.44
N LEU A 151 2.08 39.24 12.09
CA LEU A 151 1.33 37.98 12.17
C LEU A 151 1.82 36.92 11.17
N ASP A 152 2.54 37.33 10.12
CA ASP A 152 3.17 36.43 9.14
C ASP A 152 4.50 35.85 9.62
N SER A 153 4.88 36.04 10.89
CA SER A 153 6.16 35.58 11.46
C SER A 153 6.26 34.06 11.64
N ILE A 154 5.66 33.23 10.78
CA ILE A 154 5.89 31.79 10.73
C ILE A 154 7.23 31.48 10.05
N LEU A 155 7.87 30.37 10.39
CA LEU A 155 9.26 30.10 10.02
C LEU A 155 9.47 30.00 8.50
N SER A 156 8.48 29.51 7.75
CA SER A 156 8.56 29.38 6.28
C SER A 156 8.59 30.73 5.55
N ASN A 157 8.18 31.82 6.22
CA ASN A 157 8.26 33.19 5.68
C ASN A 157 9.62 33.86 5.91
N PHE A 158 10.58 33.16 6.53
CA PHE A 158 11.96 33.62 6.65
C PHE A 158 12.88 32.75 5.81
N ILE A 159 13.88 33.37 5.19
CA ILE A 159 14.90 32.68 4.39
C ILE A 159 16.28 32.98 4.94
N ILE A 160 17.10 31.95 5.06
CA ILE A 160 18.51 32.06 5.41
C ILE A 160 19.29 32.22 4.10
N THR A 161 19.86 33.41 3.93
CA THR A 161 20.74 33.74 2.81
C THR A 161 22.18 33.83 3.28
N ASN A 162 23.12 33.92 2.33
CA ASN A 162 24.50 34.27 2.62
C ASN A 162 24.67 35.63 3.34
N MET A 163 23.66 36.50 3.33
CA MET A 163 23.65 37.80 4.03
C MET A 163 22.95 37.77 5.40
N GLY A 164 22.56 36.59 5.88
CA GLY A 164 21.81 36.38 7.10
C GLY A 164 20.33 36.06 6.86
N TRP A 165 19.55 36.10 7.95
CA TRP A 165 18.11 35.83 7.93
C TRP A 165 17.35 37.00 7.32
N VAL A 166 16.44 36.69 6.40
CA VAL A 166 15.61 37.66 5.71
C VAL A 166 14.14 37.28 5.84
N CYS A 167 13.31 38.18 6.35
CA CYS A 167 11.85 38.06 6.34
C CYS A 167 11.36 38.36 4.92
N LEU A 168 10.77 37.35 4.28
CA LEU A 168 10.25 37.40 2.91
C LEU A 168 8.82 37.90 2.84
N ASP A 169 8.01 37.57 3.85
CA ASP A 169 6.59 37.89 3.87
C ASP A 169 6.16 38.62 5.14
N TYR A 170 5.33 39.65 4.94
CA TYR A 170 4.90 40.60 5.97
C TYR A 170 3.60 41.30 5.54
N GLU A 171 2.65 40.53 4.99
CA GLU A 171 1.37 41.06 4.54
C GLU A 171 0.47 41.49 5.71
N TRP A 172 0.65 40.88 6.88
CA TRP A 172 -0.18 41.12 8.06
C TRP A 172 0.62 41.71 9.22
N VAL A 173 0.64 43.05 9.29
CA VAL A 173 1.25 43.80 10.38
C VAL A 173 0.18 44.59 11.13
N LEU A 174 0.09 44.36 12.44
CA LEU A 174 -0.82 45.03 13.36
C LEU A 174 -0.05 46.04 14.22
N ASP A 175 -0.57 47.24 14.41
CA ASP A 175 0.05 48.33 15.17
C ASP A 175 -0.62 48.63 16.51
N PHE A 176 -1.17 47.57 17.12
CA PHE A 176 -1.67 47.55 18.49
C PHE A 176 -1.02 46.38 19.27
N PRO A 177 -1.01 46.43 20.62
CA PRO A 177 -0.43 45.38 21.45
C PRO A 177 -1.04 43.99 21.17
N VAL A 178 -0.20 43.03 20.77
CA VAL A 178 -0.58 41.61 20.61
C VAL A 178 0.28 40.74 21.51
N PRO A 179 -0.28 39.77 22.27
CA PRO A 179 0.49 38.94 23.18
C PRO A 179 1.61 38.17 22.45
N ILE A 180 2.82 38.20 23.00
CA ILE A 180 3.96 37.43 22.43
C ILE A 180 3.65 35.93 22.43
N ASN A 181 2.90 35.45 23.43
CA ASN A 181 2.49 34.05 23.50
C ASN A 181 1.52 33.64 22.37
N PHE A 182 0.73 34.57 21.82
CA PHE A 182 -0.06 34.29 20.62
C PHE A 182 0.83 34.12 19.37
N LEU A 183 1.87 34.95 19.23
CA LEU A 183 2.85 34.77 18.15
C LEU A 183 3.63 33.46 18.30
N LYS A 184 4.06 33.11 19.52
CA LYS A 184 4.66 31.80 19.81
C LYS A 184 3.73 30.67 19.44
N TYR A 185 2.46 30.74 19.83
CA TYR A 185 1.45 29.75 19.47
C TYR A 185 1.38 29.56 17.95
N ARG A 186 1.21 30.65 17.18
CA ARG A 186 1.17 30.57 15.71
C ARG A 186 2.44 29.95 15.12
N ILE A 187 3.61 30.39 15.57
CA ILE A 187 4.88 29.86 15.07
C ILE A 187 5.01 28.36 15.34
N LEU A 188 4.67 27.94 16.55
CA LEU A 188 4.79 26.56 17.00
C LEU A 188 3.77 25.65 16.31
N VAL A 189 2.52 26.08 16.16
CA VAL A 189 1.49 25.29 15.46
C VAL A 189 1.85 25.12 13.99
N TYR A 190 2.34 26.17 13.33
CA TYR A 190 2.71 26.09 11.92
C TYR A 190 3.99 25.27 11.72
N LEU A 191 4.99 25.43 12.59
CA LEU A 191 6.17 24.57 12.58
C LEU A 191 5.77 23.11 12.81
N TYR A 192 4.96 22.85 13.84
CA TYR A 192 4.51 21.50 14.18
C TYR A 192 3.77 20.86 13.03
N ASN A 193 2.93 21.62 12.30
CA ASN A 193 2.25 21.12 11.11
C ASN A 193 3.19 20.94 9.90
N ASP A 194 4.12 21.88 9.66
CA ASP A 194 5.07 21.83 8.55
C ASP A 194 6.04 20.64 8.68
N VAL A 195 6.37 20.23 9.91
CA VAL A 195 7.21 19.05 10.22
C VAL A 195 6.42 17.97 11.00
N ALA A 196 5.11 17.86 10.76
CA ALA A 196 4.22 16.97 11.52
C ALA A 196 4.67 15.51 11.47
N ALA A 197 5.15 15.06 10.32
CA ALA A 197 5.70 13.71 10.15
C ALA A 197 6.86 13.41 11.12
N GLU A 198 7.63 14.42 11.54
CA GLU A 198 8.72 14.30 12.50
C GLU A 198 8.29 14.50 13.96
N LEU A 199 7.37 15.44 14.23
CA LEU A 199 6.98 15.82 15.60
C LEU A 199 5.76 15.08 16.14
N SER A 200 4.74 14.80 15.33
CA SER A 200 3.48 14.20 15.80
C SER A 200 3.59 12.75 16.29
N PRO A 201 4.49 11.91 15.78
CA PRO A 201 4.74 10.60 16.38
C PRO A 201 5.48 10.67 17.72
N ARG A 202 6.10 11.81 18.05
CA ARG A 202 7.00 11.97 19.21
C ARG A 202 6.39 12.75 20.37
N ILE A 203 5.53 13.72 20.09
CA ILE A 203 4.85 14.52 21.11
C ILE A 203 3.53 15.04 20.53
N GLU A 204 2.45 14.97 21.30
CA GLU A 204 1.17 15.56 20.89
C GLU A 204 1.26 17.08 20.86
N ILE A 205 0.51 17.74 19.97
CA ILE A 205 0.62 19.20 19.78
C ILE A 205 0.35 19.98 21.08
N THR A 206 -0.58 19.52 21.91
CA THR A 206 -0.89 20.13 23.21
C THR A 206 0.26 19.97 24.20
N GLU A 207 0.93 18.82 24.20
CA GLU A 207 2.11 18.57 25.03
C GLU A 207 3.34 19.33 24.50
N PHE A 208 3.49 19.45 23.18
CA PHE A 208 4.54 20.24 22.55
C PHE A 208 4.39 21.72 22.88
N LEU A 209 3.18 22.28 22.74
CA LEU A 209 2.89 23.67 23.12
C LEU A 209 3.09 23.90 24.63
N ALA A 210 2.78 22.90 25.46
CA ALA A 210 3.03 22.96 26.90
C ALA A 210 4.53 23.09 27.23
N LYS A 211 5.43 22.47 26.45
CA LYS A 211 6.89 22.61 26.61
C LYS A 211 7.38 24.04 26.40
N PHE A 212 6.61 24.88 25.69
CA PHE A 212 6.90 26.32 25.50
C PHE A 212 6.08 27.24 26.43
N GLY A 213 5.42 26.67 27.44
CA GLY A 213 4.65 27.42 28.44
C GLY A 213 3.26 27.85 27.96
N LEU A 214 2.73 27.25 26.90
CA LEU A 214 1.38 27.48 26.39
C LEU A 214 0.44 26.39 26.91
N VAL A 215 -0.20 26.63 28.06
CA VAL A 215 -1.13 25.71 28.72
C VAL A 215 -2.35 26.43 29.28
N GLY A 216 -3.46 25.70 29.48
CA GLY A 216 -4.68 26.18 30.13
C GLY A 216 -5.55 27.09 29.25
N ASP A 217 -6.47 27.82 29.88
CA ASP A 217 -7.56 28.56 29.23
C ASP A 217 -7.12 29.58 28.15
N ASN A 218 -5.87 30.06 28.19
CA ASN A 218 -5.34 30.95 27.15
C ASN A 218 -5.05 30.25 25.82
N LEU A 219 -4.82 28.93 25.82
CA LEU A 219 -4.52 28.19 24.60
C LEU A 219 -5.72 28.18 23.65
N ASP A 220 -6.92 27.96 24.21
CA ASP A 220 -8.18 28.01 23.47
C ASP A 220 -8.46 29.42 22.93
N ILE A 221 -8.03 30.46 23.67
CA ILE A 221 -8.14 31.85 23.24
C ILE A 221 -7.19 32.13 22.08
N TYR A 222 -5.95 31.65 22.13
CA TYR A 222 -4.98 31.78 21.04
C TYR A 222 -5.41 31.02 19.79
N GLU A 223 -5.96 29.81 19.94
CA GLU A 223 -6.56 29.08 18.83
C GLU A 223 -7.72 29.87 18.21
N ARG A 224 -8.61 30.42 19.04
CA ARG A 224 -9.71 31.27 18.56
C ARG A 224 -9.20 32.52 17.84
N MET A 225 -8.16 33.16 18.35
CA MET A 225 -7.53 34.31 17.70
C MET A 225 -6.94 33.94 16.32
N ASP A 226 -6.30 32.77 16.17
CA ASP A 226 -5.83 32.32 14.86
C ASP A 226 -7.00 32.00 13.92
N ASN A 227 -8.04 31.33 14.40
CA ASN A 227 -9.25 31.05 13.61
C ASN A 227 -9.93 32.33 13.11
N ILE A 228 -10.08 33.36 13.98
CA ILE A 228 -10.62 34.67 13.58
C ILE A 228 -9.76 35.30 12.48
N PHE A 229 -8.43 35.22 12.61
CA PHE A 229 -7.53 35.71 11.57
C PHE A 229 -7.71 34.92 10.26
N GLN A 230 -7.74 33.58 10.31
CA GLN A 230 -7.95 32.75 9.12
C GLN A 230 -9.29 33.04 8.45
N ASP A 231 -10.39 33.17 9.21
CA ASP A 231 -11.71 33.53 8.69
C ASP A 231 -11.74 34.95 8.10
N LYS A 232 -10.97 35.88 8.68
CA LYS A 232 -10.80 37.22 8.11
C LYS A 232 -10.14 37.14 6.74
N VAL A 233 -9.08 36.36 6.59
CA VAL A 233 -8.31 36.21 5.35
C VAL A 233 -9.03 35.33 4.30
N HIS A 234 -9.73 34.28 4.71
CA HIS A 234 -10.25 33.22 3.85
C HIS A 234 -11.79 33.13 3.76
N GLY A 235 -12.52 33.65 4.75
CA GLY A 235 -14.01 33.64 4.82
C GLY A 235 -14.57 32.61 5.80
N GLU A 236 -15.74 32.92 6.38
CA GLU A 236 -16.45 32.06 7.34
C GLU A 236 -16.78 30.68 6.72
N ASN A 237 -16.65 29.61 7.51
CA ASN A 237 -16.87 28.19 7.15
C ASN A 237 -15.86 27.54 6.20
N ARG A 238 -14.69 28.15 5.96
CA ARG A 238 -13.55 27.44 5.36
C ARG A 238 -12.56 27.05 6.44
N ARG A 239 -12.80 25.92 7.11
CA ARG A 239 -11.79 25.28 7.93
C ARG A 239 -10.59 24.95 7.05
N TYR A 240 -9.48 25.65 7.26
CA TYR A 240 -8.18 25.28 6.74
C TYR A 240 -7.73 24.03 7.53
N SER A 241 -8.21 22.86 7.12
CA SER A 241 -7.51 21.62 7.41
C SER A 241 -6.31 21.57 6.46
N TYR A 242 -5.10 21.51 7.01
CA TYR A 242 -3.82 21.58 6.27
C TYR A 242 -3.56 20.37 5.34
N LEU A 243 -4.59 19.56 5.05
CA LEU A 243 -4.54 18.29 4.31
C LEU A 243 -5.34 18.29 2.98
N SER A 244 -5.37 19.37 2.20
CA SER A 244 -5.95 19.28 0.85
C SER A 244 -5.25 20.12 -0.23
N ARG A 245 -4.46 19.44 -1.07
CA ARG A 245 -4.21 19.83 -2.47
C ARG A 245 -4.35 18.60 -3.38
N TYR A 246 -5.59 18.32 -3.78
CA TYR A 246 -5.92 17.59 -5.01
C TYR A 246 -7.06 18.31 -5.76
N GLU A 247 -7.04 18.16 -7.08
CA GLU A 247 -7.54 18.98 -8.19
C GLU A 247 -9.07 19.22 -8.34
N LYS A 248 -9.47 20.25 -9.12
CA LYS A 248 -10.22 20.09 -10.41
C LYS A 248 -10.59 21.41 -11.13
N LYS A 249 -10.55 21.37 -12.47
CA LYS A 249 -11.18 22.31 -13.43
C LYS A 249 -12.72 22.20 -13.36
N ILE A 250 -13.47 23.24 -13.78
CA ILE A 250 -14.56 23.20 -14.80
C ILE A 250 -15.21 24.60 -15.06
N GLN A 251 -15.25 24.96 -16.36
CA GLN A 251 -16.27 25.59 -17.24
C GLN A 251 -17.13 26.84 -16.87
N ASN A 252 -17.77 27.35 -17.95
CA ASN A 252 -18.24 28.70 -18.31
C ASN A 252 -19.29 29.44 -17.43
N VAL A 253 -19.21 30.76 -17.52
CA VAL A 253 -19.92 31.80 -16.73
C VAL A 253 -21.44 31.88 -16.98
N SER A 254 -21.98 31.30 -18.05
CA SER A 254 -23.42 31.37 -18.37
C SER A 254 -24.32 30.57 -17.41
N ASP A 255 -23.80 29.48 -16.84
CA ASP A 255 -24.57 28.61 -15.94
C ASP A 255 -24.66 29.18 -14.52
N VAL A 256 -23.71 30.05 -14.14
CA VAL A 256 -23.65 30.72 -12.82
C VAL A 256 -24.85 31.64 -12.60
N ILE A 257 -25.27 32.37 -13.64
CA ILE A 257 -26.33 33.39 -13.52
C ILE A 257 -27.71 32.74 -13.36
N SER A 258 -27.94 31.58 -13.96
CA SER A 258 -29.20 30.84 -13.84
C SER A 258 -29.33 30.15 -12.47
N ASN A 259 -28.21 29.70 -11.91
CA ASN A 259 -28.17 29.07 -10.58
C ASN A 259 -28.35 30.08 -9.43
N LEU A 260 -27.86 31.32 -9.57
CA LEU A 260 -27.99 32.35 -8.53
C LEU A 260 -29.46 32.70 -8.21
N LYS A 261 -30.35 32.70 -9.21
CA LYS A 261 -31.78 32.97 -9.00
C LYS A 261 -32.54 31.80 -8.39
N ARG A 262 -32.11 30.55 -8.63
CA ARG A 262 -32.68 29.36 -7.97
C ARG A 262 -32.21 29.22 -6.52
N ASN A 263 -30.98 29.66 -6.22
CA ASN A 263 -30.41 29.59 -4.87
C ASN A 263 -31.09 30.53 -3.87
N GLU A 264 -31.65 31.66 -4.31
CA GLU A 264 -32.33 32.60 -3.40
C GLU A 264 -33.65 32.01 -2.86
N ASP A 265 -34.43 31.34 -3.71
CA ASP A 265 -35.66 30.65 -3.30
C ASP A 265 -35.36 29.35 -2.50
N TYR A 266 -34.27 28.65 -2.84
CA TYR A 266 -33.81 27.46 -2.14
C TYR A 266 -33.31 27.77 -0.71
N ASN A 267 -32.56 28.86 -0.53
CA ASN A 267 -32.02 29.26 0.78
C ASN A 267 -33.11 29.65 1.77
N LYS A 268 -34.21 30.25 1.30
CA LYS A 268 -35.36 30.59 2.16
C LYS A 268 -36.04 29.34 2.72
N LYS A 269 -36.12 28.29 1.91
CA LYS A 269 -36.69 26.99 2.30
C LYS A 269 -35.77 26.21 3.26
N ILE A 270 -34.46 26.31 3.04
CA ILE A 270 -33.44 25.74 3.95
C ILE A 270 -33.47 26.37 5.34
N ILE A 271 -33.77 27.68 5.46
CA ILE A 271 -33.84 28.33 6.78
C ILE A 271 -35.03 27.79 7.60
N GLU A 272 -36.20 27.61 6.98
CA GLU A 272 -37.37 27.01 7.64
C GLU A 272 -37.14 25.52 8.01
N GLU A 273 -36.42 24.78 7.16
CA GLU A 273 -36.02 23.39 7.42
C GLU A 273 -34.94 23.30 8.53
N LYS A 274 -34.02 24.26 8.60
CA LYS A 274 -32.98 24.34 9.63
C LYS A 274 -33.53 24.73 11.01
N ASP A 275 -34.51 25.63 11.08
CA ASP A 275 -35.16 25.96 12.36
C ASP A 275 -35.93 24.77 12.92
N THR A 276 -36.55 23.97 12.03
CA THR A 276 -37.19 22.69 12.40
C THR A 276 -36.15 21.65 12.83
N HIS A 277 -34.99 21.60 12.15
CA HIS A 277 -33.89 20.70 12.49
C HIS A 277 -33.23 21.07 13.82
N ILE A 278 -33.05 22.36 14.13
CA ILE A 278 -32.52 22.84 15.41
C ILE A 278 -33.48 22.48 16.55
N ALA A 279 -34.79 22.64 16.36
CA ALA A 279 -35.79 22.20 17.34
C ALA A 279 -35.75 20.68 17.58
N ASN A 280 -35.51 19.88 16.53
CA ASN A 280 -35.34 18.43 16.63
C ASN A 280 -34.01 18.03 17.28
N ILE A 281 -32.93 18.79 17.06
CA ILE A 281 -31.63 18.58 17.72
C ILE A 281 -31.73 18.87 19.21
N ILE A 282 -32.43 19.94 19.61
CA ILE A 282 -32.65 20.26 21.03
C ILE A 282 -33.47 19.14 21.70
N ALA A 283 -34.53 18.65 21.06
CA ALA A 283 -35.30 17.51 21.56
C ALA A 283 -34.49 16.20 21.60
N ALA A 284 -33.61 15.96 20.61
CA ALA A 284 -32.71 14.81 20.59
C ALA A 284 -31.61 14.91 21.65
N HIS A 285 -31.15 16.12 21.98
CA HIS A 285 -30.14 16.36 23.01
C HIS A 285 -30.70 16.13 24.42
N ASP A 286 -31.95 16.55 24.68
CA ASP A 286 -32.65 16.25 25.94
C ASP A 286 -32.89 14.73 26.12
N ILE A 287 -33.16 14.00 25.03
CA ILE A 287 -33.27 12.53 25.04
C ILE A 287 -31.89 11.89 25.26
N ARG A 288 -30.84 12.37 24.58
CA ARG A 288 -29.46 11.88 24.70
C ARG A 288 -28.90 12.09 26.10
N GLU A 289 -29.23 13.20 26.77
CA GLU A 289 -28.83 13.45 28.15
C GLU A 289 -29.49 12.47 29.13
N GLN A 290 -30.72 12.05 28.85
CA GLN A 290 -31.42 11.02 29.63
C GLN A 290 -30.86 9.62 29.35
N ASP A 291 -30.59 9.28 28.08
CA ASP A 291 -29.96 8.02 27.68
C ASP A 291 -28.56 7.88 28.30
N LEU A 292 -27.76 8.95 28.32
CA LEU A 292 -26.43 8.97 28.95
C LEU A 292 -26.51 8.76 30.47
N LYS A 293 -27.56 9.25 31.14
CA LYS A 293 -27.78 8.99 32.57
C LYS A 293 -28.13 7.53 32.84
N ASP A 294 -28.95 6.93 31.99
CA ASP A 294 -29.33 5.52 32.08
C ASP A 294 -28.14 4.60 31.73
N GLU A 295 -27.30 5.00 30.77
CA GLU A 295 -26.07 4.30 30.35
C GLU A 295 -24.96 4.39 31.41
N ILE A 296 -24.83 5.52 32.11
CA ILE A 296 -23.96 5.65 33.30
C ILE A 296 -24.45 4.73 34.44
N GLU A 297 -25.76 4.57 34.63
CA GLU A 297 -26.30 3.68 35.65
C GLU A 297 -26.08 2.19 35.30
N GLU A 298 -26.14 1.82 34.01
CA GLU A 298 -25.74 0.49 33.50
C GLU A 298 -24.23 0.24 33.63
N LEU A 299 -23.39 1.20 33.23
CA LEU A 299 -21.93 1.09 33.35
C LEU A 299 -21.49 0.91 34.80
N ASN A 300 -22.13 1.60 35.75
CA ASN A 300 -21.88 1.40 37.18
C ASN A 300 -22.26 -0.02 37.67
N LYS A 301 -23.29 -0.65 37.11
CA LYS A 301 -23.61 -2.06 37.39
C LYS A 301 -22.56 -2.99 36.80
N ILE A 302 -22.09 -2.73 35.58
CA ILE A 302 -21.06 -3.52 34.91
C ILE A 302 -19.74 -3.45 35.69
N THR A 303 -19.32 -2.27 36.14
CA THR A 303 -18.12 -2.10 37.00
C THR A 303 -18.26 -2.92 38.28
N TYR A 304 -19.42 -2.89 38.94
CA TYR A 304 -19.69 -3.70 40.13
C TYR A 304 -19.60 -5.21 39.88
N TYR A 305 -20.11 -5.70 38.73
CA TYR A 305 -19.98 -7.11 38.36
C TYR A 305 -18.55 -7.52 37.97
N GLN A 306 -17.80 -6.62 37.32
CA GLN A 306 -16.40 -6.87 36.96
C GLN A 306 -15.49 -6.90 38.20
N GLU A 307 -15.70 -6.01 39.17
CA GLU A 307 -14.99 -6.05 40.46
C GLU A 307 -15.28 -7.36 41.23
N SER A 308 -16.52 -7.85 41.18
CA SER A 308 -16.89 -9.16 41.75
C SER A 308 -16.21 -10.33 41.01
N ALA A 309 -16.11 -10.28 39.68
CA ALA A 309 -15.44 -11.31 38.88
C ALA A 309 -13.91 -11.31 39.06
N ILE A 310 -13.29 -10.13 39.25
CA ILE A 310 -11.86 -10.01 39.59
C ILE A 310 -11.60 -10.66 40.95
N SER A 311 -12.46 -10.38 41.95
CA SER A 311 -12.34 -11.01 43.27
C SER A 311 -12.46 -12.55 43.22
N GLN A 312 -13.28 -13.12 42.33
CA GLN A 312 -13.37 -14.58 42.13
C GLN A 312 -12.15 -15.16 41.41
N LYS A 313 -11.55 -14.41 40.48
CA LYS A 313 -10.30 -14.80 39.80
C LYS A 313 -9.11 -14.79 40.76
N ASP A 314 -9.05 -13.82 41.68
CA ASP A 314 -8.01 -13.77 42.71
C ASP A 314 -8.08 -14.95 43.69
N GLU A 315 -9.29 -15.40 44.06
CA GLU A 315 -9.48 -16.64 44.83
C GLU A 315 -9.03 -17.89 44.04
N TYR A 316 -9.29 -17.93 42.73
CA TYR A 316 -8.85 -19.03 41.87
C TYR A 316 -7.31 -19.07 41.71
N ILE A 317 -6.67 -17.91 41.54
CA ILE A 317 -5.21 -17.77 41.46
C ILE A 317 -4.56 -18.21 42.78
N ALA A 318 -5.10 -17.80 43.93
CA ALA A 318 -4.64 -18.26 45.23
C ALA A 318 -4.74 -19.79 45.40
N GLY A 319 -5.80 -20.41 44.84
CA GLY A 319 -5.96 -21.86 44.79
C GLY A 319 -4.91 -22.58 43.92
N LEU A 320 -4.54 -21.97 42.78
CA LEU A 320 -3.49 -22.48 41.90
C LEU A 320 -2.09 -22.36 42.53
N GLU A 321 -1.82 -21.29 43.27
CA GLU A 321 -0.57 -21.11 44.01
C GLU A 321 -0.40 -22.16 45.12
N GLN A 322 -1.47 -22.49 45.84
CA GLN A 322 -1.48 -23.60 46.80
C GLN A 322 -1.20 -24.96 46.12
N HIS A 323 -1.78 -25.19 44.95
CA HIS A 323 -1.52 -26.40 44.16
C HIS A 323 -0.06 -26.47 43.68
N SER A 324 0.50 -25.34 43.24
CA SER A 324 1.90 -25.21 42.83
C SER A 324 2.86 -25.52 43.98
N GLN A 325 2.62 -24.94 45.16
CA GLN A 325 3.42 -25.24 46.36
C GLN A 325 3.32 -26.72 46.79
N ALA A 326 2.14 -27.33 46.66
CA ALA A 326 1.96 -28.76 46.92
C ALA A 326 2.72 -29.63 45.89
N LEU A 327 2.81 -29.19 44.64
CA LEU A 327 3.58 -29.84 43.58
C LEU A 327 5.08 -29.72 43.83
N GLU A 328 5.57 -28.55 44.24
CA GLU A 328 6.96 -28.31 44.61
C GLU A 328 7.39 -29.14 45.82
N ALA A 329 6.52 -29.28 46.82
CA ALA A 329 6.75 -30.16 47.96
C ALA A 329 6.86 -31.64 47.54
N LYS A 330 6.05 -32.10 46.58
CA LYS A 330 6.18 -33.44 45.97
C LYS A 330 7.47 -33.60 45.19
N ILE A 331 7.89 -32.58 44.43
CA ILE A 331 9.16 -32.57 43.68
C ILE A 331 10.36 -32.58 44.65
N ALA A 332 10.29 -31.86 45.76
CA ALA A 332 11.31 -31.85 46.80
C ALA A 332 11.40 -33.21 47.53
N HIS A 333 10.26 -33.88 47.77
CA HIS A 333 10.21 -35.24 48.31
C HIS A 333 10.86 -36.24 47.34
N ILE A 334 10.54 -36.16 46.05
CA ILE A 334 11.16 -36.98 45.00
C ILE A 334 12.67 -36.73 44.94
N ARG A 335 13.13 -35.47 44.98
CA ARG A 335 14.56 -35.14 45.03
C ARG A 335 15.26 -35.72 46.27
N ARG A 336 14.61 -35.72 47.44
CA ARG A 336 15.14 -36.37 48.66
C ARG A 336 15.27 -37.89 48.52
N CYS A 337 14.38 -38.55 47.77
CA CYS A 337 14.50 -39.96 47.45
C CYS A 337 15.73 -40.27 46.56
N PHE A 338 16.20 -39.30 45.76
CA PHE A 338 17.40 -39.44 44.92
C PHE A 338 18.73 -39.19 45.67
N THR A 339 18.71 -38.48 46.79
CA THR A 339 19.93 -38.10 47.53
C THR A 339 20.30 -39.04 48.68
N ASN A 340 19.53 -40.10 48.94
CA ASN A 340 19.82 -41.11 49.97
C ASN A 340 20.37 -42.42 49.32
N PRO A 341 21.68 -42.72 49.44
CA PRO A 341 22.32 -43.86 48.78
C PRO A 341 21.77 -45.23 49.20
N ALA A 342 21.19 -45.35 50.40
CA ALA A 342 20.72 -46.64 50.92
C ALA A 342 19.44 -47.14 50.24
N TYR A 343 18.60 -46.25 49.69
CA TYR A 343 17.36 -46.64 48.98
C TYR A 343 17.60 -46.87 47.47
N GLY A 344 18.59 -46.19 46.89
CA GLY A 344 19.02 -46.41 45.51
C GLY A 344 19.62 -47.81 45.27
N ILE A 345 20.28 -48.38 46.28
CA ILE A 345 20.85 -49.74 46.20
C ILE A 345 19.75 -50.82 46.17
N TYR A 346 18.60 -50.59 46.82
CA TYR A 346 17.48 -51.54 46.83
C TYR A 346 16.71 -51.58 45.49
N SER A 347 16.64 -50.47 44.76
CA SER A 347 15.97 -50.41 43.44
C SER A 347 16.87 -50.85 42.27
N ALA A 348 18.19 -50.69 42.38
CA ALA A 348 19.15 -51.10 41.35
C ALA A 348 19.28 -52.63 41.18
N PHE A 349 18.87 -53.43 42.17
CA PHE A 349 18.95 -54.89 42.12
C PHE A 349 17.84 -55.56 41.27
N ARG A 350 16.79 -54.83 40.85
CA ARG A 350 15.60 -55.44 40.24
C ARG A 350 15.51 -55.38 38.70
N TYR A 351 16.26 -54.51 38.00
CA TYR A 351 16.03 -54.28 36.56
C TYR A 351 17.26 -54.27 35.63
N GLY A 352 18.47 -54.51 36.15
CA GLY A 352 19.67 -54.77 35.35
C GLY A 352 20.22 -53.58 34.51
N PRO A 353 21.53 -53.53 34.21
CA PRO A 353 22.19 -52.30 33.78
C PRO A 353 21.93 -51.86 32.33
N GLY A 354 21.31 -52.72 31.51
CA GLY A 354 21.18 -52.50 30.05
C GLY A 354 19.89 -51.80 29.58
N ALA A 355 18.86 -51.69 30.42
CA ALA A 355 17.56 -51.11 30.04
C ALA A 355 17.44 -49.61 30.37
N ILE A 356 18.26 -49.11 31.30
CA ILE A 356 18.19 -47.73 31.78
C ILE A 356 18.87 -46.77 30.80
N LYS A 357 20.01 -47.15 30.19
CA LYS A 357 20.75 -46.24 29.29
C LYS A 357 20.03 -45.92 27.97
N ARG A 358 19.21 -46.85 27.45
CA ARG A 358 18.46 -46.68 26.18
C ARG A 358 17.11 -45.97 26.34
N SER A 359 16.48 -46.03 27.52
CA SER A 359 15.23 -45.29 27.78
C SER A 359 15.48 -43.83 28.17
N PHE A 360 16.65 -43.53 28.76
CA PHE A 360 17.03 -42.16 29.11
C PHE A 360 17.38 -41.30 27.89
N ILE A 361 18.05 -41.86 26.87
CA ILE A 361 18.43 -41.12 25.66
C ILE A 361 17.19 -40.81 24.81
N ARG A 362 16.36 -41.82 24.49
CA ARG A 362 15.10 -41.61 23.73
C ARG A 362 14.10 -40.69 24.43
N ARG A 363 14.03 -40.69 25.77
CA ARG A 363 13.12 -39.79 26.52
C ARG A 363 13.67 -38.37 26.68
N LYS A 364 15.00 -38.20 26.62
CA LYS A 364 15.63 -36.88 26.64
C LYS A 364 15.48 -36.21 25.27
N GLU A 365 15.77 -36.96 24.20
CA GLU A 365 15.55 -36.52 22.82
C GLU A 365 14.08 -36.19 22.55
N ALA A 366 13.14 -37.08 22.91
CA ALA A 366 11.71 -36.79 22.74
C ALA A 366 11.20 -35.62 23.62
N ARG A 367 11.81 -35.35 24.78
CA ARG A 367 11.49 -34.18 25.60
C ARG A 367 12.07 -32.90 25.02
N GLU A 368 13.30 -32.94 24.51
CA GLU A 368 13.93 -31.79 23.86
C GLU A 368 13.22 -31.44 22.56
N GLU A 369 12.78 -32.45 21.78
CA GLU A 369 11.94 -32.28 20.59
C GLU A 369 10.57 -31.68 20.94
N ALA A 370 9.85 -32.27 21.89
CA ALA A 370 8.55 -31.74 22.33
C ALA A 370 8.65 -30.34 22.96
N ARG A 371 9.76 -30.04 23.65
CA ARG A 371 10.02 -28.70 24.18
C ARG A 371 10.32 -27.71 23.06
N ARG A 372 11.07 -28.08 22.03
CA ARG A 372 11.30 -27.24 20.85
C ARG A 372 10.01 -26.98 20.08
N ILE A 373 9.17 -28.00 19.90
CA ILE A 373 7.85 -27.85 19.25
C ILE A 373 6.98 -26.90 20.08
N ALA A 374 6.87 -27.11 21.40
CA ALA A 374 6.08 -26.24 22.26
C ALA A 374 6.65 -24.80 22.36
N GLU A 375 7.98 -24.63 22.37
CA GLU A 375 8.63 -23.31 22.34
C GLU A 375 8.41 -22.60 20.99
N LYS A 376 8.43 -23.35 19.87
CA LYS A 376 8.10 -22.86 18.53
C LYS A 376 6.62 -22.46 18.44
N GLU A 377 5.70 -23.35 18.82
CA GLU A 377 4.26 -23.07 18.86
C GLU A 377 3.93 -21.89 19.77
N ALA A 378 4.56 -21.77 20.94
CA ALA A 378 4.32 -20.63 21.83
C ALA A 378 4.83 -19.32 21.22
N ARG A 379 5.97 -19.35 20.51
CA ARG A 379 6.53 -18.19 19.81
C ARG A 379 5.69 -17.80 18.60
N ASP A 380 5.23 -18.77 17.82
CA ASP A 380 4.38 -18.57 16.65
C ASP A 380 3.02 -18.02 17.09
N ASN A 381 2.40 -18.58 18.12
CA ASN A 381 1.16 -18.05 18.73
C ASN A 381 1.32 -16.63 19.30
N ALA A 382 2.47 -16.31 19.91
CA ALA A 382 2.73 -14.96 20.41
C ALA A 382 2.88 -13.96 19.25
N ARG A 383 3.58 -14.36 18.19
CA ARG A 383 3.75 -13.57 16.96
C ARG A 383 2.42 -13.36 16.22
N GLU A 384 1.58 -14.38 16.14
CA GLU A 384 0.24 -14.29 15.54
C GLU A 384 -0.66 -13.32 16.32
N LYS A 385 -0.63 -13.35 17.66
CA LYS A 385 -1.38 -12.38 18.48
C LYS A 385 -0.90 -10.95 18.29
N GLU A 386 0.42 -10.75 18.18
CA GLU A 386 1.00 -9.44 17.91
C GLU A 386 0.64 -8.94 16.51
N LEU A 387 0.70 -9.81 15.50
CA LEU A 387 0.30 -9.51 14.12
C LEU A 387 -1.21 -9.21 14.01
N ALA A 388 -2.06 -9.96 14.69
CA ALA A 388 -3.50 -9.72 14.75
C ALA A 388 -3.83 -8.38 15.45
N ALA A 389 -3.09 -8.02 16.50
CA ALA A 389 -3.24 -6.73 17.15
C ALA A 389 -2.79 -5.57 16.25
N GLN A 390 -1.68 -5.74 15.52
CA GLN A 390 -1.17 -4.75 14.59
C GLN A 390 -2.10 -4.56 13.39
N THR A 391 -2.50 -5.64 12.73
CA THR A 391 -3.48 -5.60 11.61
C THR A 391 -4.81 -4.97 12.03
N GLY A 392 -5.27 -5.18 13.27
CA GLY A 392 -6.45 -4.51 13.80
C GLY A 392 -6.28 -2.99 13.95
N LYS A 393 -5.10 -2.52 14.38
CA LYS A 393 -4.78 -1.08 14.44
C LYS A 393 -4.63 -0.48 13.04
N ASP A 394 -3.94 -1.20 12.17
CA ASP A 394 -3.71 -0.80 10.80
C ASP A 394 -5.04 -0.66 10.05
N TYR A 395 -5.98 -1.58 10.26
CA TYR A 395 -7.29 -1.47 9.63
C TYR A 395 -8.09 -0.26 10.15
N GLN A 396 -8.04 0.01 11.46
CA GLN A 396 -8.70 1.19 12.02
C GLN A 396 -8.13 2.49 11.43
N ALA A 397 -6.81 2.59 11.30
CA ALA A 397 -6.16 3.72 10.64
C ALA A 397 -6.57 3.82 9.15
N TRP A 398 -6.73 2.69 8.47
CA TRP A 398 -7.22 2.66 7.10
C TRP A 398 -8.66 3.17 7.00
N ILE A 399 -9.56 2.76 7.89
CA ILE A 399 -10.96 3.24 7.94
C ILE A 399 -10.98 4.77 8.07
N GLU A 400 -10.24 5.30 9.04
CA GLU A 400 -10.20 6.75 9.32
C GLU A 400 -9.62 7.53 8.14
N LYS A 401 -8.59 7.00 7.48
CA LYS A 401 -7.95 7.64 6.33
C LYS A 401 -8.82 7.60 5.08
N VAL A 402 -9.39 6.45 4.76
CA VAL A 402 -10.03 6.22 3.47
C VAL A 402 -11.51 6.57 3.51
N GLU A 403 -12.26 6.06 4.49
CA GLU A 403 -13.71 6.23 4.49
C GLU A 403 -14.16 7.66 4.82
N SER A 404 -13.33 8.43 5.54
CA SER A 404 -13.58 9.86 5.80
C SER A 404 -13.57 10.73 4.54
N THR A 405 -12.99 10.24 3.44
CA THR A 405 -12.93 10.96 2.16
C THR A 405 -14.17 10.74 1.28
N TYR A 406 -15.04 9.81 1.66
CA TYR A 406 -16.14 9.44 0.79
C TYR A 406 -17.24 10.51 0.75
N ASP A 407 -17.65 10.87 -0.48
CA ASP A 407 -18.68 11.86 -0.75
C ASP A 407 -19.93 11.21 -1.40
N TYR A 408 -21.09 11.46 -0.78
CA TYR A 408 -22.39 10.86 -1.12
C TYR A 408 -23.46 11.88 -1.52
N ASN A 409 -23.05 13.01 -2.08
CA ASN A 409 -23.95 14.12 -2.41
C ASN A 409 -24.40 14.17 -3.88
N ALA A 410 -24.00 13.22 -4.73
CA ALA A 410 -24.34 13.25 -6.15
C ALA A 410 -25.81 12.86 -6.39
N LEU A 411 -26.44 13.54 -7.34
CA LEU A 411 -27.75 13.16 -7.87
C LEU A 411 -27.54 12.24 -9.08
N PHE A 412 -28.45 11.26 -9.23
CA PHE A 412 -28.39 10.27 -10.30
C PHE A 412 -29.55 10.47 -11.28
N ASP A 413 -29.27 10.33 -12.58
CA ASP A 413 -30.29 10.34 -13.63
C ASP A 413 -31.04 9.00 -13.65
N TYR A 414 -30.31 7.90 -13.41
CA TYR A 414 -30.87 6.57 -13.30
C TYR A 414 -31.00 6.17 -11.83
N THR A 415 -32.24 6.04 -11.36
CA THR A 415 -32.57 5.73 -9.96
C THR A 415 -33.42 4.47 -9.85
N PRO A 416 -32.87 3.27 -10.13
CA PRO A 416 -33.64 2.02 -10.06
C PRO A 416 -34.06 1.71 -8.63
N LEU A 417 -35.22 1.06 -8.47
CA LEU A 417 -35.64 0.52 -7.17
C LEU A 417 -34.77 -0.70 -6.84
N ILE A 418 -34.15 -0.71 -5.65
CA ILE A 418 -33.41 -1.87 -5.12
C ILE A 418 -34.26 -2.56 -4.05
N SER A 419 -34.56 -3.85 -4.26
CA SER A 419 -35.20 -4.71 -3.26
C SER A 419 -34.16 -5.39 -2.39
N VAL A 420 -34.03 -4.98 -1.14
CA VAL A 420 -33.19 -5.67 -0.15
C VAL A 420 -34.00 -6.85 0.40
N VAL A 421 -33.54 -8.08 0.16
CA VAL A 421 -34.18 -9.31 0.64
C VAL A 421 -33.45 -9.81 1.87
N MET A 422 -34.17 -9.91 3.00
CA MET A 422 -33.62 -10.29 4.29
C MET A 422 -34.43 -11.45 4.90
N PRO A 423 -33.92 -12.70 4.83
CA PRO A 423 -34.52 -13.84 5.50
C PRO A 423 -34.30 -13.76 7.03
N VAL A 424 -35.33 -14.06 7.81
CA VAL A 424 -35.32 -13.96 9.29
C VAL A 424 -35.80 -15.27 9.89
N TYR A 425 -35.02 -15.83 10.82
CA TYR A 425 -35.45 -16.97 11.63
C TYR A 425 -34.85 -16.87 13.04
N ASN A 426 -35.71 -16.68 14.05
CA ASN A 426 -35.32 -16.68 15.47
C ASN A 426 -34.08 -15.80 15.78
N MET A 427 -34.01 -14.63 15.14
CA MET A 427 -32.90 -13.71 15.31
C MET A 427 -33.15 -12.71 16.44
N PRO A 428 -32.35 -12.69 17.52
CA PRO A 428 -32.53 -11.73 18.61
C PRO A 428 -32.58 -10.27 18.14
N ASP A 429 -33.41 -9.46 18.81
CA ASP A 429 -33.62 -8.05 18.47
C ASP A 429 -32.31 -7.23 18.47
N LYS A 430 -31.32 -7.61 19.29
CA LYS A 430 -30.00 -6.96 19.33
C LYS A 430 -29.23 -7.02 18.01
N TYR A 431 -29.59 -7.93 17.10
CA TYR A 431 -29.00 -8.03 15.76
C TYR A 431 -30.00 -7.62 14.67
N LEU A 432 -31.25 -8.09 14.78
CA LEU A 432 -32.29 -7.83 13.80
C LEU A 432 -32.61 -6.34 13.66
N ILE A 433 -32.64 -5.60 14.77
CA ILE A 433 -32.93 -4.16 14.73
C ILE A 433 -31.79 -3.40 14.03
N PRO A 434 -30.50 -3.55 14.41
CA PRO A 434 -29.40 -2.94 13.65
C PRO A 434 -29.41 -3.28 12.15
N ALA A 435 -29.69 -4.53 11.78
CA ALA A 435 -29.79 -4.92 10.38
C ALA A 435 -30.87 -4.12 9.63
N ILE A 436 -32.10 -4.07 10.17
CA ILE A 436 -33.21 -3.31 9.59
C ILE A 436 -32.88 -1.80 9.53
N GLU A 437 -32.34 -1.23 10.62
CA GLU A 437 -32.01 0.20 10.68
C GLU A 437 -30.88 0.57 9.70
N SER A 438 -29.92 -0.32 9.43
CA SER A 438 -28.86 -0.05 8.45
C SER A 438 -29.41 0.13 7.03
N VAL A 439 -30.50 -0.56 6.68
CA VAL A 439 -31.21 -0.36 5.40
C VAL A 439 -32.05 0.92 5.44
N ARG A 440 -32.75 1.18 6.55
CA ARG A 440 -33.59 2.39 6.71
C ARG A 440 -32.78 3.69 6.61
N ASN A 441 -31.53 3.65 7.06
CA ASN A 441 -30.63 4.79 7.12
C ASN A 441 -29.72 4.91 5.89
N GLN A 442 -30.01 4.18 4.80
CA GLN A 442 -29.29 4.35 3.54
C GLN A 442 -29.49 5.75 2.96
N SER A 443 -28.40 6.33 2.47
CA SER A 443 -28.38 7.62 1.78
C SER A 443 -29.14 7.61 0.44
N TYR A 444 -29.21 6.46 -0.23
CA TYR A 444 -30.09 6.28 -1.38
C TYR A 444 -31.53 6.01 -0.91
N ALA A 445 -32.51 6.70 -1.49
CA ALA A 445 -33.90 6.66 -0.99
C ALA A 445 -34.84 5.69 -1.72
N ASN A 446 -34.49 5.24 -2.93
CA ASN A 446 -35.38 4.40 -3.75
C ASN A 446 -35.08 2.90 -3.53
N TRP A 447 -35.44 2.41 -2.36
CA TRP A 447 -35.31 1.01 -1.97
C TRP A 447 -36.60 0.48 -1.36
N GLU A 448 -36.75 -0.82 -1.37
CA GLU A 448 -37.69 -1.56 -0.52
C GLU A 448 -36.95 -2.63 0.28
N LEU A 449 -37.40 -2.91 1.50
CA LEU A 449 -36.88 -3.97 2.35
C LEU A 449 -37.94 -5.06 2.51
N ILE A 450 -37.59 -6.29 2.12
CA ILE A 450 -38.47 -7.46 2.21
C ILE A 450 -37.94 -8.38 3.29
N LEU A 451 -38.57 -8.30 4.46
CA LEU A 451 -38.33 -9.18 5.59
C LEU A 451 -39.18 -10.44 5.42
N VAL A 452 -38.54 -11.61 5.35
CA VAL A 452 -39.24 -12.89 5.26
C VAL A 452 -39.01 -13.66 6.55
N ASP A 453 -40.05 -13.80 7.36
CA ASP A 453 -40.04 -14.61 8.57
C ASP A 453 -40.23 -16.09 8.22
N ASP A 454 -39.22 -16.92 8.49
CA ASP A 454 -39.19 -18.35 8.22
C ASP A 454 -39.85 -19.17 9.34
N ALA A 455 -41.04 -18.73 9.75
CA ALA A 455 -41.80 -19.28 10.87
C ALA A 455 -41.06 -19.20 12.23
N SER A 456 -40.55 -18.01 12.60
CA SER A 456 -39.94 -17.79 13.92
C SER A 456 -40.93 -18.05 15.06
N ASP A 457 -40.47 -18.74 16.09
CA ASP A 457 -41.23 -18.99 17.33
C ASP A 457 -40.88 -17.99 18.45
N MET A 458 -39.83 -17.20 18.28
CA MET A 458 -39.45 -16.14 19.21
C MET A 458 -40.44 -14.97 19.20
N GLU A 459 -41.09 -14.74 20.35
CA GLU A 459 -42.07 -13.65 20.50
C GLU A 459 -41.48 -12.26 20.25
N SER A 460 -40.20 -12.04 20.58
CA SER A 460 -39.49 -10.78 20.31
C SER A 460 -39.41 -10.49 18.82
N VAL A 461 -39.03 -11.48 18.01
CA VAL A 461 -38.94 -11.37 16.55
C VAL A 461 -40.29 -11.01 15.95
N GLN A 462 -41.34 -11.74 16.35
CA GLN A 462 -42.70 -11.48 15.86
C GLN A 462 -43.17 -10.05 16.21
N LYS A 463 -42.88 -9.58 17.42
CA LYS A 463 -43.18 -8.20 17.85
C LYS A 463 -42.40 -7.17 17.04
N THR A 464 -41.10 -7.40 16.83
CA THR A 464 -40.22 -6.53 16.06
C THR A 464 -40.67 -6.45 14.60
N LEU A 465 -40.90 -7.57 13.94
CA LEU A 465 -41.40 -7.60 12.56
C LEU A 465 -42.76 -6.90 12.43
N LYS A 466 -43.68 -7.13 13.38
CA LYS A 466 -44.98 -6.43 13.40
C LYS A 466 -44.83 -4.92 13.60
N LYS A 467 -43.84 -4.47 14.39
CA LYS A 467 -43.53 -3.04 14.57
C LYS A 467 -43.10 -2.39 13.25
N TYR A 468 -42.33 -3.09 12.41
CA TYR A 468 -41.85 -2.59 11.11
C TYR A 468 -42.85 -2.77 9.95
N SER A 469 -43.83 -3.67 10.08
CA SER A 469 -44.89 -3.95 9.09
C SER A 469 -45.97 -2.82 8.94
N ARG A 470 -45.65 -1.57 9.29
CA ARG A 470 -46.63 -0.46 9.24
C ARG A 470 -46.95 -0.06 7.80
N LYS A 471 -48.22 0.20 7.50
CA LYS A 471 -48.64 0.70 6.17
C LYS A 471 -47.95 2.03 5.85
N GLY A 472 -47.48 2.16 4.62
CA GLY A 472 -46.82 3.38 4.12
C GLY A 472 -45.30 3.43 4.35
N THR A 473 -44.70 2.35 4.82
CA THR A 473 -43.24 2.18 4.83
C THR A 473 -42.77 1.45 3.57
N ASN A 474 -41.49 1.61 3.22
CA ASN A 474 -40.83 0.80 2.20
C ASN A 474 -40.47 -0.61 2.72
N ILE A 475 -41.08 -1.06 3.81
CA ILE A 475 -40.77 -2.34 4.47
C ILE A 475 -41.96 -3.28 4.33
N LYS A 476 -41.73 -4.41 3.67
CA LYS A 476 -42.68 -5.51 3.52
C LYS A 476 -42.27 -6.65 4.43
N VAL A 477 -43.21 -7.18 5.18
CA VAL A 477 -43.00 -8.37 6.02
C VAL A 477 -43.85 -9.51 5.48
N ILE A 478 -43.23 -10.66 5.24
CA ILE A 478 -43.89 -11.89 4.78
C ILE A 478 -43.68 -12.96 5.85
N TYR A 479 -44.77 -13.57 6.31
CA TYR A 479 -44.73 -14.65 7.29
C TYR A 479 -44.95 -15.98 6.57
N ARG A 480 -43.96 -16.86 6.61
CA ARG A 480 -44.10 -18.24 6.12
C ARG A 480 -44.82 -19.09 7.15
N GLU A 481 -45.60 -20.06 6.68
CA GLU A 481 -46.35 -20.97 7.56
C GLU A 481 -45.45 -22.06 8.17
N GLU A 482 -44.35 -22.38 7.50
CA GLU A 482 -43.42 -23.46 7.86
C GLU A 482 -41.99 -23.05 7.54
N ASN A 483 -41.03 -23.51 8.36
CA ASN A 483 -39.62 -23.23 8.18
C ASN A 483 -39.08 -24.01 6.97
N GLY A 484 -38.66 -23.28 5.94
CA GLY A 484 -38.10 -23.86 4.73
C GLY A 484 -36.60 -23.60 4.54
N ARG A 485 -35.91 -23.17 5.59
CA ARG A 485 -34.48 -22.84 5.59
C ARG A 485 -34.14 -21.67 4.65
N ILE A 486 -32.84 -21.41 4.52
CA ILE A 486 -32.31 -20.17 3.92
C ILE A 486 -32.74 -19.98 2.46
N SER A 487 -32.66 -21.00 1.61
CA SER A 487 -32.97 -20.84 0.18
C SER A 487 -34.45 -20.59 -0.06
N ALA A 488 -35.35 -21.39 0.52
CA ALA A 488 -36.80 -21.21 0.30
C ALA A 488 -37.31 -19.92 0.95
N CYS A 489 -36.73 -19.51 2.09
CA CYS A 489 -37.08 -18.26 2.75
C CYS A 489 -36.68 -17.06 1.87
N THR A 490 -35.44 -17.06 1.39
CA THR A 490 -34.94 -16.01 0.49
C THR A 490 -35.70 -15.98 -0.84
N ASN A 491 -36.06 -17.14 -1.41
CA ASN A 491 -36.87 -17.22 -2.64
C ASN A 491 -38.25 -16.58 -2.48
N THR A 492 -38.89 -16.74 -1.32
CA THR A 492 -40.14 -16.03 -1.01
C THR A 492 -39.96 -14.51 -1.11
N GLY A 493 -38.78 -14.02 -0.70
CA GLY A 493 -38.39 -12.62 -0.85
C GLY A 493 -38.12 -12.22 -2.30
N ILE A 494 -37.42 -13.05 -3.06
CA ILE A 494 -37.14 -12.85 -4.51
C ILE A 494 -38.45 -12.76 -5.31
N GLU A 495 -39.41 -13.64 -5.04
CA GLU A 495 -40.73 -13.60 -5.68
C GLU A 495 -41.48 -12.30 -5.37
N ALA A 496 -41.37 -11.85 -4.12
CA ALA A 496 -41.98 -10.63 -3.63
C ALA A 496 -41.31 -9.33 -4.10
N ALA A 497 -40.07 -9.40 -4.58
CA ALA A 497 -39.27 -8.27 -5.02
C ALA A 497 -39.85 -7.60 -6.28
N THR A 498 -39.98 -6.27 -6.19
CA THR A 498 -40.50 -5.39 -7.26
C THR A 498 -39.44 -4.46 -7.83
N GLY A 499 -38.29 -4.36 -7.18
CA GLY A 499 -37.12 -3.63 -7.65
C GLY A 499 -36.51 -4.22 -8.92
N GLU A 500 -35.84 -3.37 -9.69
CA GLU A 500 -35.07 -3.81 -10.85
C GLU A 500 -33.85 -4.64 -10.45
N TYR A 501 -33.34 -4.39 -9.24
CA TYR A 501 -32.25 -5.13 -8.63
C TYR A 501 -32.67 -5.71 -7.28
N ILE A 502 -32.12 -6.87 -6.95
CA ILE A 502 -32.20 -7.52 -5.64
C ILE A 502 -30.84 -7.44 -4.98
N ALA A 503 -30.80 -6.99 -3.74
CA ALA A 503 -29.63 -7.08 -2.86
C ALA A 503 -29.93 -8.11 -1.77
N PHE A 504 -29.00 -9.04 -1.52
CA PHE A 504 -29.13 -9.98 -0.41
C PHE A 504 -28.46 -9.45 0.85
N MET A 505 -29.09 -9.64 1.99
CA MET A 505 -28.57 -9.21 3.29
C MET A 505 -29.05 -10.16 4.39
N ASP A 506 -28.12 -10.63 5.22
CA ASP A 506 -28.45 -11.46 6.36
C ASP A 506 -29.02 -10.64 7.53
N CYS A 507 -29.89 -11.26 8.32
CA CYS A 507 -30.64 -10.57 9.37
C CYS A 507 -29.84 -10.22 10.64
N ASP A 508 -28.55 -10.58 10.70
CA ASP A 508 -27.60 -10.19 11.74
C ASP A 508 -26.47 -9.29 11.24
N ASP A 509 -26.40 -8.97 9.96
CA ASP A 509 -25.35 -8.11 9.38
C ASP A 509 -25.81 -6.66 9.24
N THR A 510 -24.89 -5.75 8.88
CA THR A 510 -25.23 -4.35 8.59
C THR A 510 -24.61 -3.87 7.29
N LEU A 511 -25.29 -2.94 6.63
CA LEU A 511 -24.76 -2.23 5.47
C LEU A 511 -24.08 -0.93 5.88
N ALA A 512 -23.04 -0.54 5.15
CA ALA A 512 -22.50 0.82 5.23
C ALA A 512 -23.59 1.83 4.86
N PRO A 513 -23.67 3.03 5.46
CA PRO A 513 -24.75 4.02 5.21
C PRO A 513 -24.94 4.47 3.75
N PHE A 514 -23.99 4.14 2.89
CA PHE A 514 -23.90 4.53 1.49
C PHE A 514 -23.80 3.33 0.53
N ALA A 515 -24.04 2.12 1.02
CA ALA A 515 -23.97 0.90 0.23
C ALA A 515 -24.85 0.98 -1.03
N LEU A 516 -26.13 1.27 -0.86
CA LEU A 516 -27.06 1.36 -2.00
C LEU A 516 -26.77 2.56 -2.92
N TYR A 517 -26.23 3.65 -2.37
CA TYR A 517 -25.81 4.81 -3.16
C TYR A 517 -24.66 4.46 -4.09
N GLU A 518 -23.61 3.78 -3.61
CA GLU A 518 -22.47 3.40 -4.44
C GLU A 518 -22.84 2.36 -5.50
N VAL A 519 -23.78 1.45 -5.20
CA VAL A 519 -24.38 0.55 -6.20
C VAL A 519 -25.03 1.35 -7.34
N VAL A 520 -25.86 2.34 -7.01
CA VAL A 520 -26.55 3.16 -8.02
C VAL A 520 -25.57 4.05 -8.77
N LYS A 521 -24.54 4.55 -8.11
CA LYS A 521 -23.45 5.30 -8.75
C LYS A 521 -22.75 4.46 -9.81
N GLU A 522 -22.47 3.20 -9.52
CA GLU A 522 -21.88 2.27 -10.49
C GLU A 522 -22.86 1.99 -11.64
N LEU A 523 -24.15 1.81 -11.35
CA LEU A 523 -25.19 1.69 -12.37
C LEU A 523 -25.36 2.93 -13.25
N ASN A 524 -24.99 4.13 -12.77
CA ASN A 524 -24.98 5.33 -13.59
C ASN A 524 -23.73 5.43 -14.47
N ARG A 525 -22.68 4.65 -14.20
CA ARG A 525 -21.54 4.46 -15.11
C ARG A 525 -21.90 3.47 -16.21
N ASP A 526 -22.60 2.40 -15.86
CA ASP A 526 -23.14 1.41 -16.80
C ASP A 526 -24.49 0.85 -16.33
N ILE A 527 -25.57 1.29 -16.99
CA ILE A 527 -26.95 0.87 -16.68
C ILE A 527 -27.22 -0.60 -17.03
N TYR A 528 -26.33 -1.23 -17.81
CA TYR A 528 -26.50 -2.60 -18.27
C TYR A 528 -25.94 -3.65 -17.32
N LEU A 529 -25.29 -3.26 -16.22
CA LEU A 529 -24.75 -4.19 -15.24
C LEU A 529 -25.84 -5.13 -14.71
N ASP A 530 -25.48 -6.42 -14.64
CA ASP A 530 -26.38 -7.50 -14.22
C ASP A 530 -26.03 -8.01 -12.82
N PHE A 531 -24.78 -7.87 -12.40
CA PHE A 531 -24.29 -8.27 -11.09
C PHE A 531 -23.24 -7.27 -10.58
N ILE A 532 -23.40 -6.82 -9.34
CA ILE A 532 -22.49 -5.90 -8.67
C ILE A 532 -22.13 -6.51 -7.32
N TYR A 533 -20.84 -6.49 -6.97
CA TYR A 533 -20.36 -6.86 -5.65
C TYR A 533 -19.43 -5.81 -5.08
N SER A 534 -19.23 -5.83 -3.76
CA SER A 534 -18.37 -4.89 -3.03
C SER A 534 -17.34 -5.59 -2.16
N ASP A 535 -16.34 -4.83 -1.73
CA ASP A 535 -15.53 -5.21 -0.57
C ASP A 535 -16.40 -5.29 0.70
N GLU A 536 -15.89 -6.02 1.68
CA GLU A 536 -16.53 -6.22 2.98
C GLU A 536 -15.50 -6.30 4.10
N ASP A 537 -15.97 -6.17 5.32
CA ASP A 537 -15.21 -6.52 6.51
C ASP A 537 -16.09 -7.24 7.52
N LYS A 538 -15.51 -7.52 8.68
CA LYS A 538 -16.21 -8.15 9.78
C LYS A 538 -16.47 -7.16 10.90
N ILE A 539 -17.57 -7.37 11.62
CA ILE A 539 -17.90 -6.70 12.88
C ILE A 539 -18.06 -7.72 14.00
N ASP A 540 -17.71 -7.31 15.22
CA ASP A 540 -17.91 -8.13 16.41
C ASP A 540 -19.39 -8.33 16.77
N ASP A 541 -19.67 -9.24 17.73
CA ASP A 541 -21.03 -9.62 18.12
C ASP A 541 -21.88 -8.41 18.54
N ASP A 542 -21.30 -7.44 19.25
CA ASP A 542 -22.01 -6.22 19.68
C ASP A 542 -22.08 -5.13 18.59
N GLY A 543 -21.27 -5.24 17.53
CA GLY A 543 -21.25 -4.34 16.38
C GLY A 543 -20.49 -3.04 16.64
N THR A 544 -19.63 -3.02 17.64
CA THR A 544 -18.85 -1.84 18.03
C THR A 544 -17.51 -1.74 17.29
N LYS A 545 -16.92 -2.86 16.86
CA LYS A 545 -15.60 -2.88 16.22
C LYS A 545 -15.58 -3.62 14.90
N ARG A 546 -14.98 -2.97 13.89
CA ARG A 546 -14.70 -3.52 12.56
C ARG A 546 -13.28 -4.09 12.47
N HIS A 547 -13.11 -5.19 11.73
CA HIS A 547 -11.81 -5.85 11.51
C HIS A 547 -11.82 -6.79 10.28
N SER A 548 -10.66 -7.35 9.94
CA SER A 548 -10.51 -8.39 8.90
C SER A 548 -11.09 -7.99 7.54
N ALA A 549 -10.64 -6.86 7.01
CA ALA A 549 -11.09 -6.36 5.71
C ALA A 549 -10.76 -7.34 4.59
N PHE A 550 -11.72 -7.57 3.70
CA PHE A 550 -11.51 -8.27 2.47
C PHE A 550 -11.60 -7.31 1.29
N PHE A 551 -10.44 -6.85 0.81
CA PHE A 551 -10.34 -6.08 -0.42
C PHE A 551 -10.24 -7.04 -1.61
N LYS A 552 -11.35 -7.16 -2.32
CA LYS A 552 -11.57 -8.16 -3.36
C LYS A 552 -10.91 -7.72 -4.67
N PRO A 553 -10.55 -8.68 -5.53
CA PRO A 553 -10.18 -8.36 -6.90
C PRO A 553 -11.40 -7.89 -7.70
N ASP A 554 -11.14 -7.25 -8.83
CA ASP A 554 -12.12 -7.14 -9.92
C ASP A 554 -12.51 -8.55 -10.42
N TRP A 555 -13.47 -8.63 -11.35
CA TRP A 555 -14.07 -9.90 -11.78
C TRP A 555 -13.00 -10.94 -12.16
N SER A 556 -13.05 -12.09 -11.51
CA SER A 556 -11.97 -13.08 -11.47
C SER A 556 -12.59 -14.49 -11.46
N PRO A 557 -12.88 -15.06 -12.64
CA PRO A 557 -13.68 -16.28 -12.75
C PRO A 557 -12.98 -17.53 -12.20
N ASP A 558 -11.65 -17.60 -12.27
CA ASP A 558 -10.89 -18.74 -11.74
C ASP A 558 -10.72 -18.62 -10.22
N THR A 559 -10.51 -17.40 -9.71
CA THR A 559 -10.61 -17.15 -8.26
C THR A 559 -12.00 -17.48 -7.72
N LEU A 560 -13.07 -17.15 -8.45
CA LEU A 560 -14.43 -17.52 -8.07
C LEU A 560 -14.60 -19.05 -8.01
N MET A 561 -13.94 -19.82 -8.87
CA MET A 561 -13.97 -21.29 -8.79
C MET A 561 -13.18 -21.84 -7.60
N SER A 562 -12.18 -21.11 -7.12
CA SER A 562 -11.43 -21.43 -5.90
C SER A 562 -12.23 -21.11 -4.64
N TYR A 563 -12.79 -19.91 -4.55
CA TYR A 563 -13.44 -19.39 -3.34
C TYR A 563 -14.55 -18.38 -3.69
N MET A 564 -15.62 -18.36 -2.88
CA MET A 564 -16.76 -17.45 -3.07
C MET A 564 -16.43 -16.02 -2.59
N TYR A 565 -15.59 -15.31 -3.34
CA TYR A 565 -15.10 -14.00 -2.91
C TYR A 565 -16.09 -12.85 -3.13
N THR A 566 -17.12 -13.04 -3.98
CA THR A 566 -18.05 -11.96 -4.37
C THR A 566 -19.20 -11.76 -3.38
N SER A 567 -19.40 -12.67 -2.41
CA SER A 567 -20.24 -12.42 -1.23
C SER A 567 -19.40 -11.70 -0.19
N HIS A 568 -19.93 -10.81 0.64
CA HIS A 568 -21.09 -9.92 0.53
C HIS A 568 -20.58 -8.49 0.16
N LEU A 569 -21.35 -7.49 -0.30
CA LEU A 569 -22.76 -7.39 -0.68
C LEU A 569 -22.97 -7.79 -2.14
N GLY A 570 -23.80 -8.79 -2.43
CA GLY A 570 -24.18 -9.17 -3.80
C GLY A 570 -25.48 -8.51 -4.25
N VAL A 571 -25.44 -7.74 -5.34
CA VAL A 571 -26.60 -7.07 -5.97
C VAL A 571 -26.81 -7.57 -7.40
N TYR A 572 -27.95 -8.18 -7.65
CA TYR A 572 -28.27 -8.88 -8.90
C TYR A 572 -29.45 -8.23 -9.60
N ARG A 573 -29.44 -8.22 -10.94
CA ARG A 573 -30.62 -7.83 -11.72
C ARG A 573 -31.75 -8.83 -11.45
N THR A 574 -32.90 -8.32 -11.00
CA THR A 574 -34.05 -9.13 -10.59
C THR A 574 -34.52 -10.07 -11.68
N SER A 575 -34.55 -9.61 -12.94
CA SER A 575 -34.98 -10.43 -14.07
C SER A 575 -34.08 -11.65 -14.29
N LEU A 576 -32.77 -11.50 -14.06
CA LEU A 576 -31.80 -12.58 -14.23
C LEU A 576 -31.93 -13.62 -13.10
N VAL A 577 -32.08 -13.18 -11.86
CA VAL A 577 -32.31 -14.08 -10.72
C VAL A 577 -33.59 -14.89 -10.91
N LYS A 578 -34.67 -14.26 -11.41
CA LYS A 578 -35.94 -14.93 -11.71
C LYS A 578 -35.84 -15.88 -12.91
N GLU A 579 -35.08 -15.53 -13.95
CA GLU A 579 -34.78 -16.45 -15.07
C GLU A 579 -34.08 -17.73 -14.57
N LEU A 580 -33.21 -17.58 -13.57
CA LEU A 580 -32.42 -18.64 -12.98
C LEU A 580 -33.14 -19.43 -11.87
N ASP A 581 -34.42 -19.16 -11.61
CA ASP A 581 -35.25 -19.80 -10.57
C ASP A 581 -34.70 -19.63 -9.14
N GLY A 582 -34.03 -18.49 -8.87
CA GLY A 582 -33.58 -18.12 -7.53
C GLY A 582 -32.51 -19.04 -6.93
N LEU A 583 -32.57 -19.22 -5.61
CA LEU A 583 -31.69 -20.09 -4.82
C LEU A 583 -32.20 -21.53 -4.79
N ARG A 584 -31.28 -22.48 -4.75
CA ARG A 584 -31.58 -23.92 -4.81
C ARG A 584 -31.32 -24.58 -3.46
N SER A 585 -32.38 -25.09 -2.81
CA SER A 585 -32.33 -25.62 -1.43
C SER A 585 -31.41 -26.82 -1.23
N GLU A 586 -31.11 -27.58 -2.29
CA GLU A 586 -30.14 -28.67 -2.22
C GLU A 586 -28.69 -28.19 -1.97
N TYR A 587 -28.44 -26.88 -2.05
CA TYR A 587 -27.15 -26.23 -1.74
C TYR A 587 -27.21 -25.32 -0.51
N ASP A 588 -28.24 -25.44 0.35
CA ASP A 588 -28.29 -24.72 1.65
C ASP A 588 -26.95 -24.85 2.40
N GLY A 589 -26.30 -23.71 2.67
CA GLY A 589 -24.92 -23.59 3.18
C GLY A 589 -23.93 -22.95 2.20
N CYS A 590 -24.24 -22.97 0.90
CA CYS A 590 -23.46 -22.33 -0.18
C CYS A 590 -24.36 -21.87 -1.35
N GLN A 591 -25.65 -21.65 -1.06
CA GLN A 591 -26.68 -21.35 -2.06
C GLN A 591 -26.40 -20.06 -2.84
N ASP A 592 -25.76 -19.08 -2.20
CA ASP A 592 -25.29 -17.83 -2.80
C ASP A 592 -24.15 -18.09 -3.80
N TYR A 593 -23.23 -18.98 -3.47
CA TYR A 593 -22.16 -19.41 -4.37
C TYR A 593 -22.73 -20.09 -5.62
N ASP A 594 -23.71 -20.98 -5.45
CA ASP A 594 -24.40 -21.62 -6.57
C ASP A 594 -25.08 -20.60 -7.50
N LEU A 595 -25.82 -19.64 -6.93
CA LEU A 595 -26.46 -18.58 -7.72
C LEU A 595 -25.43 -17.75 -8.48
N THR A 596 -24.35 -17.37 -7.83
CA THR A 596 -23.29 -16.56 -8.44
C THR A 596 -22.64 -17.28 -9.61
N LEU A 597 -22.33 -18.57 -9.47
CA LEU A 597 -21.80 -19.38 -10.56
C LEU A 597 -22.76 -19.45 -11.75
N ARG A 598 -24.08 -19.57 -11.50
CA ARG A 598 -25.11 -19.56 -12.57
C ARG A 598 -25.30 -18.19 -13.20
N VAL A 599 -25.18 -17.11 -12.43
CA VAL A 599 -25.23 -15.72 -12.94
C VAL A 599 -24.04 -15.46 -13.86
N ALA A 600 -22.83 -15.84 -13.43
CA ALA A 600 -21.60 -15.71 -14.22
C ALA A 600 -21.62 -16.50 -15.54
N GLU A 601 -22.40 -17.59 -15.60
CA GLU A 601 -22.62 -18.36 -16.84
C GLU A 601 -23.57 -17.65 -17.83
N LYS A 602 -24.30 -16.62 -17.40
CA LYS A 602 -25.30 -15.90 -18.20
C LYS A 602 -24.88 -14.51 -18.64
N THR A 603 -23.95 -13.88 -17.94
CA THR A 603 -23.55 -12.50 -18.20
C THR A 603 -22.08 -12.24 -17.87
N ASP A 604 -21.46 -11.33 -18.64
CA ASP A 604 -20.15 -10.74 -18.39
C ASP A 604 -20.25 -9.31 -17.84
N LYS A 605 -21.47 -8.80 -17.62
CA LYS A 605 -21.72 -7.44 -17.13
C LYS A 605 -21.68 -7.37 -15.61
N ILE A 606 -20.49 -7.60 -15.10
CA ILE A 606 -20.21 -7.72 -13.67
C ILE A 606 -19.31 -6.55 -13.25
N ALA A 607 -19.65 -5.88 -12.15
CA ALA A 607 -18.85 -4.80 -11.60
C ALA A 607 -18.48 -5.04 -10.14
N HIS A 608 -17.29 -4.55 -9.80
CA HIS A 608 -16.75 -4.51 -8.46
C HIS A 608 -16.73 -3.08 -7.95
N ILE A 609 -17.20 -2.86 -6.72
CA ILE A 609 -17.05 -1.60 -6.01
C ILE A 609 -15.98 -1.79 -4.92
N PRO A 610 -14.77 -1.21 -5.08
CA PRO A 610 -13.63 -1.39 -4.16
C PRO A 610 -13.78 -0.51 -2.90
N LYS A 611 -14.90 -0.69 -2.21
CA LYS A 611 -15.28 -0.02 -0.96
C LYS A 611 -15.97 -1.02 -0.05
N ILE A 612 -15.71 -0.91 1.24
CA ILE A 612 -16.38 -1.71 2.26
C ILE A 612 -17.84 -1.26 2.36
N LEU A 613 -18.76 -2.03 1.80
CA LEU A 613 -20.21 -1.71 1.82
C LEU A 613 -21.03 -2.67 2.68
N TYR A 614 -20.40 -3.74 3.18
CA TYR A 614 -21.02 -4.79 3.97
C TYR A 614 -20.18 -5.09 5.21
N HIS A 615 -20.84 -5.28 6.35
CA HIS A 615 -20.24 -5.58 7.63
C HIS A 615 -20.78 -6.93 8.14
N TRP A 616 -19.96 -7.97 8.04
CA TRP A 616 -20.33 -9.34 8.38
C TRP A 616 -20.12 -9.63 9.86
N ARG A 617 -21.18 -10.00 10.58
CA ARG A 617 -21.14 -10.16 12.04
C ARG A 617 -20.57 -11.50 12.48
N GLU A 618 -19.56 -11.45 13.34
CA GLU A 618 -18.98 -12.59 14.01
C GLU A 618 -19.79 -12.99 15.26
N ARG A 619 -20.59 -14.05 15.16
CA ARG A 619 -21.38 -14.60 16.27
C ARG A 619 -21.06 -16.05 16.56
N GLU A 620 -21.18 -16.47 17.82
CA GLU A 620 -21.04 -17.88 18.22
C GLU A 620 -22.08 -18.74 17.48
N GLY A 621 -21.62 -19.67 16.63
CA GLY A 621 -22.46 -20.49 15.74
C GLY A 621 -22.66 -19.95 14.30
N SER A 622 -22.14 -18.75 14.00
CA SER A 622 -21.99 -18.21 12.64
C SER A 622 -20.84 -18.91 11.91
N THR A 623 -20.96 -19.02 10.58
CA THR A 623 -19.87 -19.46 9.70
C THR A 623 -18.68 -18.50 9.74
N ALA A 624 -18.89 -17.24 10.14
CA ALA A 624 -17.84 -16.23 10.27
C ALA A 624 -16.75 -16.59 11.30
N LEU A 625 -17.13 -17.28 12.38
CA LEU A 625 -16.22 -17.69 13.48
C LEU A 625 -15.75 -19.14 13.40
N ASN A 626 -16.45 -20.01 12.66
CA ASN A 626 -16.10 -21.42 12.60
C ASN A 626 -16.44 -22.07 11.23
N PRO A 627 -15.52 -22.02 10.25
CA PRO A 627 -15.64 -22.76 8.99
C PRO A 627 -15.71 -24.28 9.19
N GLU A 628 -15.16 -24.80 10.30
CA GLU A 628 -15.13 -26.23 10.64
C GLU A 628 -16.50 -26.79 11.05
N ALA A 629 -17.47 -25.92 11.37
CA ALA A 629 -18.59 -26.31 12.24
C ALA A 629 -19.66 -27.22 11.61
N LYS A 630 -19.69 -27.45 10.28
CA LYS A 630 -20.86 -28.07 9.65
C LYS A 630 -20.49 -28.92 8.42
N ASP A 631 -20.33 -30.24 8.58
CA ASP A 631 -20.07 -31.22 7.51
C ASP A 631 -20.98 -31.04 6.27
N TYR A 632 -22.22 -30.58 6.47
CA TYR A 632 -23.14 -30.34 5.36
C TYR A 632 -22.71 -29.19 4.43
N VAL A 633 -21.98 -28.18 4.93
CA VAL A 633 -21.48 -27.05 4.09
C VAL A 633 -20.40 -27.57 3.15
N LYS A 634 -19.50 -28.41 3.67
CA LYS A 634 -18.50 -29.11 2.86
C LYS A 634 -19.15 -29.93 1.74
N GLU A 635 -20.17 -30.72 2.09
CA GLU A 635 -20.92 -31.52 1.10
C GLU A 635 -21.67 -30.64 0.09
N ALA A 636 -22.32 -29.56 0.53
CA ALA A 636 -23.04 -28.64 -0.33
C ALA A 636 -22.10 -27.93 -1.32
N THR A 637 -20.96 -27.43 -0.85
CA THR A 637 -19.95 -26.77 -1.69
C THR A 637 -19.38 -27.73 -2.73
N LEU A 638 -19.09 -28.98 -2.36
CA LEU A 638 -18.66 -30.02 -3.32
C LEU A 638 -19.69 -30.20 -4.43
N LYS A 639 -20.96 -30.41 -4.07
CA LYS A 639 -22.06 -30.57 -5.04
C LYS A 639 -22.25 -29.32 -5.90
N CYS A 640 -22.10 -28.13 -5.32
CA CYS A 640 -22.20 -26.85 -6.03
C CYS A 640 -21.12 -26.75 -7.13
N LYS A 641 -19.86 -26.97 -6.78
CA LYS A 641 -18.75 -26.93 -7.75
C LYS A 641 -18.90 -28.03 -8.82
N GLN A 642 -19.29 -29.25 -8.44
CA GLN A 642 -19.56 -30.34 -9.39
C GLN A 642 -20.69 -30.00 -10.37
N ALA A 643 -21.78 -29.41 -9.88
CA ALA A 643 -22.89 -28.99 -10.74
C ALA A 643 -22.47 -27.87 -11.71
N ALA A 644 -21.60 -26.94 -11.28
CA ALA A 644 -21.06 -25.92 -12.18
C ALA A 644 -20.17 -26.52 -13.27
N LEU A 645 -19.30 -27.47 -12.92
CA LEU A 645 -18.48 -28.21 -13.89
C LEU A 645 -19.36 -28.95 -14.91
N GLU A 646 -20.42 -29.64 -14.45
CA GLU A 646 -21.36 -30.36 -15.31
C GLU A 646 -22.08 -29.42 -16.29
N ARG A 647 -22.63 -28.29 -15.81
CA ARG A 647 -23.30 -27.29 -16.67
C ARG A 647 -22.37 -26.71 -17.73
N ARG A 648 -21.09 -26.57 -17.41
CA ARG A 648 -20.04 -26.05 -18.32
C ARG A 648 -19.46 -27.13 -19.24
N GLY A 649 -19.83 -28.39 -19.05
CA GLY A 649 -19.27 -29.52 -19.81
C GLY A 649 -17.77 -29.74 -19.53
N LEU A 650 -17.30 -29.37 -18.34
CA LEU A 650 -15.90 -29.47 -17.95
C LEU A 650 -15.66 -30.75 -17.14
N THR A 651 -14.54 -31.42 -17.43
CA THR A 651 -14.10 -32.58 -16.65
C THR A 651 -12.99 -32.14 -15.70
N ALA A 652 -13.21 -32.29 -14.39
CA ALA A 652 -12.23 -31.94 -13.38
C ALA A 652 -12.38 -32.81 -12.14
N ASP A 653 -11.28 -32.98 -11.41
CA ASP A 653 -11.31 -33.52 -10.06
C ASP A 653 -11.49 -32.37 -9.07
N VAL A 654 -12.35 -32.58 -8.07
CA VAL A 654 -12.62 -31.60 -7.00
C VAL A 654 -11.91 -32.10 -5.74
N GLU A 655 -10.75 -31.53 -5.47
CA GLU A 655 -9.84 -31.94 -4.40
C GLU A 655 -10.09 -31.13 -3.13
N TRP A 656 -10.25 -31.80 -2.00
CA TRP A 656 -10.37 -31.12 -0.71
C TRP A 656 -8.98 -30.81 -0.13
N ILE A 657 -8.78 -29.58 0.33
CA ILE A 657 -7.56 -29.14 0.97
C ILE A 657 -7.85 -28.92 2.47
N ASP A 658 -7.30 -29.81 3.30
CA ASP A 658 -7.64 -29.89 4.74
C ASP A 658 -7.18 -28.68 5.56
N ASP A 659 -6.04 -28.07 5.21
CA ASP A 659 -5.44 -26.97 5.98
C ASP A 659 -6.20 -25.64 5.87
N ILE A 660 -6.92 -25.43 4.77
CA ILE A 660 -7.66 -24.19 4.50
C ILE A 660 -9.18 -24.40 4.35
N PHE A 661 -9.64 -25.64 4.50
CA PHE A 661 -11.05 -26.04 4.40
C PHE A 661 -11.73 -25.60 3.08
N GLN A 662 -11.00 -25.72 1.97
CA GLN A 662 -11.49 -25.35 0.63
C GLN A 662 -11.33 -26.48 -0.38
N TYR A 663 -12.05 -26.36 -1.49
CA TYR A 663 -11.93 -27.27 -2.62
C TYR A 663 -11.13 -26.64 -3.76
N ARG A 664 -10.09 -27.32 -4.24
CA ARG A 664 -9.39 -27.00 -5.49
C ARG A 664 -10.00 -27.75 -6.65
N ILE A 665 -9.97 -27.13 -7.83
CA ILE A 665 -10.43 -27.73 -9.07
C ILE A 665 -9.22 -28.09 -9.93
N ASN A 666 -9.08 -29.38 -10.23
CA ASN A 666 -8.03 -29.91 -11.08
C ASN A 666 -8.64 -30.30 -12.41
N TYR A 667 -8.69 -29.35 -13.35
CA TYR A 667 -9.21 -29.57 -14.69
C TYR A 667 -8.39 -30.64 -15.41
N ARG A 668 -9.06 -31.57 -16.08
CA ARG A 668 -8.40 -32.61 -16.87
C ARG A 668 -8.30 -32.16 -18.33
N PRO A 669 -7.12 -32.20 -18.94
CA PRO A 669 -6.97 -31.85 -20.34
C PRO A 669 -7.73 -32.83 -21.24
N LEU A 670 -8.43 -32.30 -22.23
CA LEU A 670 -9.22 -33.07 -23.19
C LEU A 670 -8.35 -33.49 -24.38
N ASP A 671 -8.57 -34.69 -24.92
CA ASP A 671 -7.92 -35.17 -26.15
C ASP A 671 -6.38 -35.26 -26.11
N ASN A 672 -5.75 -35.10 -24.95
CA ASN A 672 -4.31 -35.24 -24.73
C ASN A 672 -3.52 -34.39 -25.77
N PRO A 673 -3.64 -33.05 -25.75
CA PRO A 673 -3.13 -32.19 -26.81
C PRO A 673 -1.60 -32.10 -26.76
N LEU A 674 -0.97 -31.89 -27.91
CA LEU A 674 0.49 -31.74 -27.94
C LEU A 674 0.92 -30.41 -27.31
N VAL A 675 1.80 -30.46 -26.32
CA VAL A 675 2.46 -29.28 -25.74
C VAL A 675 3.86 -29.12 -26.34
N SER A 676 4.16 -27.96 -26.90
CA SER A 676 5.52 -27.62 -27.33
C SER A 676 6.23 -26.86 -26.22
N ILE A 677 7.19 -27.52 -25.57
CA ILE A 677 8.04 -26.94 -24.54
C ILE A 677 9.22 -26.25 -25.24
N ILE A 678 9.26 -24.93 -25.15
CA ILE A 678 10.26 -24.07 -25.77
C ILE A 678 11.21 -23.62 -24.68
N ILE A 679 12.49 -24.00 -24.83
CA ILE A 679 13.55 -23.73 -23.87
C ILE A 679 14.60 -22.84 -24.53
N PRO A 680 14.56 -21.51 -24.29
CA PRO A 680 15.64 -20.61 -24.65
C PRO A 680 16.88 -20.95 -23.82
N SER A 681 18.04 -21.14 -24.47
CA SER A 681 19.29 -21.42 -23.76
C SER A 681 20.51 -20.88 -24.51
N LYS A 682 21.61 -20.63 -23.80
CA LYS A 682 22.90 -20.26 -24.37
C LYS A 682 24.04 -20.65 -23.42
N ASP A 683 25.00 -21.43 -23.92
CA ASP A 683 26.26 -21.77 -23.26
C ASP A 683 26.17 -22.40 -21.84
N ASN A 684 25.05 -23.03 -21.47
CA ASN A 684 24.77 -23.62 -20.15
C ASN A 684 24.33 -25.10 -20.20
N PRO A 685 25.16 -26.03 -20.71
CA PRO A 685 24.74 -27.42 -20.95
C PRO A 685 24.36 -28.20 -19.69
N GLU A 686 25.04 -27.99 -18.56
CA GLU A 686 24.75 -28.73 -17.33
C GLU A 686 23.40 -28.34 -16.70
N ILE A 687 23.05 -27.06 -16.79
CA ILE A 687 21.78 -26.52 -16.30
C ILE A 687 20.63 -26.98 -17.18
N LEU A 688 20.79 -26.85 -18.49
CA LEU A 688 19.86 -27.43 -19.46
C LEU A 688 19.69 -28.94 -19.24
N LYS A 689 20.78 -29.66 -18.95
CA LYS A 689 20.72 -31.09 -18.64
C LYS A 689 19.88 -31.38 -17.39
N GLN A 690 20.02 -30.62 -16.31
CA GLN A 690 19.19 -30.78 -15.10
C GLN A 690 17.71 -30.54 -15.38
N CYS A 691 17.40 -29.48 -16.13
CA CYS A 691 16.04 -29.18 -16.57
C CYS A 691 15.46 -30.33 -17.40
N LEU A 692 16.16 -30.76 -18.46
CA LEU A 692 15.72 -31.87 -19.32
C LEU A 692 15.60 -33.19 -18.56
N ASP A 693 16.55 -33.51 -17.68
CA ASP A 693 16.51 -34.74 -16.87
C ASP A 693 15.30 -34.74 -15.93
N SER A 694 15.03 -33.63 -15.25
CA SER A 694 13.88 -33.52 -14.34
C SER A 694 12.55 -33.54 -15.13
N LEU A 695 12.49 -32.84 -16.27
CA LEU A 695 11.33 -32.83 -17.17
C LEU A 695 10.96 -34.25 -17.62
N VAL A 696 11.93 -35.01 -18.10
CA VAL A 696 11.72 -36.39 -18.59
C VAL A 696 11.37 -37.35 -17.46
N LYS A 697 12.08 -37.27 -16.33
CA LYS A 697 11.96 -38.26 -15.24
C LYS A 697 10.72 -38.03 -14.37
N LYS A 698 10.37 -36.78 -14.09
CA LYS A 698 9.35 -36.43 -13.10
C LYS A 698 7.99 -36.10 -13.70
N THR A 699 7.90 -35.61 -14.94
CA THR A 699 6.60 -35.20 -15.53
C THR A 699 5.73 -36.41 -15.92
N ASN A 700 4.49 -36.45 -15.44
CA ASN A 700 3.54 -37.52 -15.77
C ASN A 700 2.96 -37.37 -17.20
N TYR A 701 2.62 -36.15 -17.60
CA TYR A 701 2.09 -35.87 -18.94
C TYR A 701 3.14 -36.16 -20.01
N ARG A 702 2.82 -37.01 -21.01
CA ARG A 702 3.82 -37.49 -22.00
C ARG A 702 3.66 -36.93 -23.41
N ASN A 703 2.56 -36.28 -23.75
CA ASN A 703 2.37 -35.75 -25.11
C ASN A 703 2.96 -34.35 -25.26
N TYR A 704 4.28 -34.25 -25.21
CA TYR A 704 5.00 -33.01 -25.43
C TYR A 704 6.17 -33.19 -26.40
N GLU A 705 6.58 -32.08 -27.03
CA GLU A 705 7.86 -31.98 -27.74
C GLU A 705 8.75 -30.95 -27.05
N VAL A 706 10.06 -31.11 -27.17
CA VAL A 706 11.06 -30.19 -26.60
C VAL A 706 11.78 -29.46 -27.72
N ILE A 707 11.75 -28.14 -27.68
CA ILE A 707 12.38 -27.25 -28.65
C ILE A 707 13.41 -26.41 -27.91
N VAL A 708 14.69 -26.75 -28.03
CA VAL A 708 15.76 -25.91 -27.49
C VAL A 708 16.12 -24.87 -28.53
N VAL A 709 16.02 -23.61 -28.13
CA VAL A 709 16.40 -22.46 -28.95
C VAL A 709 17.72 -21.96 -28.44
N ASP A 710 18.78 -22.18 -29.22
CA ASP A 710 20.14 -21.79 -28.90
C ASP A 710 20.50 -20.48 -29.57
N ASN A 711 20.75 -19.45 -28.75
CA ASN A 711 21.12 -18.13 -29.22
C ASN A 711 22.64 -17.92 -29.29
N GLY A 712 23.28 -18.79 -30.07
CA GLY A 712 24.68 -18.62 -30.46
C GLY A 712 25.68 -19.18 -29.46
N SER A 713 25.40 -20.33 -28.85
CA SER A 713 26.40 -21.08 -28.08
C SER A 713 27.61 -21.44 -28.93
N ASN A 714 28.74 -21.65 -28.26
CA ASN A 714 29.97 -22.11 -28.90
C ASN A 714 29.82 -23.54 -29.45
N GLU A 715 30.79 -23.98 -30.27
CA GLU A 715 30.70 -25.27 -30.97
C GLU A 715 30.64 -26.48 -30.03
N GLU A 716 31.38 -26.45 -28.92
CA GLU A 716 31.39 -27.50 -27.90
C GLU A 716 30.04 -27.60 -27.19
N ASN A 717 29.55 -26.47 -26.68
CA ASN A 717 28.23 -26.40 -26.02
C ASN A 717 27.10 -26.80 -26.97
N ARG A 718 27.16 -26.39 -28.23
CA ARG A 718 26.21 -26.82 -29.26
C ARG A 718 26.23 -28.34 -29.47
N ALA A 719 27.41 -28.95 -29.51
CA ALA A 719 27.52 -30.40 -29.63
C ALA A 719 26.87 -31.09 -28.41
N THR A 720 27.13 -30.57 -27.21
CA THR A 720 26.51 -31.05 -25.97
C THR A 720 24.99 -30.89 -25.97
N TYR A 721 24.44 -29.74 -26.40
CA TYR A 721 22.99 -29.52 -26.48
C TYR A 721 22.33 -30.54 -27.42
N GLN A 722 22.96 -30.81 -28.56
CA GLN A 722 22.48 -31.83 -29.50
C GLN A 722 22.55 -33.24 -28.89
N GLU A 723 23.59 -33.56 -28.12
CA GLU A 723 23.68 -34.83 -27.39
C GLU A 723 22.61 -34.98 -26.30
N LEU A 724 22.34 -33.92 -25.54
CA LEU A 724 21.27 -33.88 -24.54
C LEU A 724 19.91 -34.12 -25.20
N LEU A 725 19.61 -33.43 -26.29
CA LEU A 725 18.37 -33.65 -27.04
C LEU A 725 18.29 -35.03 -27.70
N ASN A 726 19.42 -35.62 -28.10
CA ASN A 726 19.45 -37.01 -28.54
C ASN A 726 19.15 -37.98 -27.40
N THR A 727 19.51 -37.64 -26.16
CA THR A 727 19.17 -38.43 -24.97
C THR A 727 17.68 -38.34 -24.66
N VAL A 728 17.10 -37.14 -24.67
CA VAL A 728 15.64 -36.94 -24.54
C VAL A 728 14.89 -37.69 -25.65
N LYS A 729 15.39 -37.65 -26.88
CA LYS A 729 14.79 -38.37 -28.01
C LYS A 729 14.79 -39.90 -27.87
N LYS A 730 15.73 -40.47 -27.11
CA LYS A 730 15.73 -41.92 -26.81
C LYS A 730 14.57 -42.33 -25.91
N GLU A 731 13.99 -41.38 -25.17
CA GLU A 731 12.79 -41.57 -24.35
C GLU A 731 11.49 -41.34 -25.15
N GLU A 732 11.57 -41.46 -26.48
CA GLU A 732 10.45 -41.31 -27.44
C GLU A 732 9.80 -39.91 -27.47
N ILE A 733 10.49 -38.89 -26.94
CA ILE A 733 10.06 -37.50 -26.98
C ILE A 733 10.60 -36.81 -28.24
N ASN A 734 9.74 -36.11 -28.96
CA ASN A 734 10.16 -35.34 -30.12
C ASN A 734 11.02 -34.15 -29.69
N THR A 735 12.18 -33.99 -30.33
CA THR A 735 13.10 -32.90 -30.04
C THR A 735 13.45 -32.08 -31.29
N LYS A 736 13.57 -30.77 -31.11
CA LYS A 736 14.09 -29.83 -32.11
C LYS A 736 15.16 -28.95 -31.49
N TYR A 737 16.22 -28.72 -32.25
CA TYR A 737 17.31 -27.82 -31.89
C TYR A 737 17.35 -26.69 -32.92
N LEU A 738 17.19 -25.46 -32.47
CA LEU A 738 17.22 -24.27 -33.32
C LEU A 738 18.43 -23.42 -32.97
N TYR A 739 19.41 -23.36 -33.86
CA TYR A 739 20.57 -22.48 -33.70
C TYR A 739 20.32 -21.15 -34.40
N ALA A 740 20.13 -20.08 -33.62
CA ALA A 740 19.81 -18.75 -34.12
C ALA A 740 20.72 -17.69 -33.49
N PRO A 741 22.01 -17.64 -33.89
CA PRO A 741 22.98 -16.72 -33.30
C PRO A 741 22.63 -15.26 -33.60
N ARG A 742 22.44 -14.48 -32.55
CA ARG A 742 22.29 -13.01 -32.59
C ARG A 742 22.61 -12.42 -31.21
N ASP A 743 22.51 -11.09 -31.12
CA ASP A 743 22.49 -10.43 -29.82
C ASP A 743 21.32 -10.94 -28.96
N PHE A 744 21.56 -11.07 -27.65
CA PHE A 744 20.60 -11.69 -26.75
C PHE A 744 19.22 -11.03 -26.81
N ASN A 745 18.20 -11.85 -27.10
CA ASN A 745 16.82 -11.43 -27.17
C ASN A 745 15.93 -12.63 -26.85
N PHE A 746 15.45 -12.70 -25.60
CA PHE A 746 14.59 -13.76 -25.10
C PHE A 746 13.28 -13.85 -25.89
N SER A 747 12.63 -12.71 -26.12
CA SER A 747 11.38 -12.61 -26.88
C SER A 747 11.50 -13.21 -28.28
N PHE A 748 12.60 -12.93 -28.99
CA PHE A 748 12.88 -13.53 -30.29
C PHE A 748 13.06 -15.04 -30.18
N MET A 749 13.83 -15.54 -29.21
CA MET A 749 14.05 -16.97 -29.01
C MET A 749 12.71 -17.70 -28.80
N CYS A 750 11.86 -17.14 -27.94
CA CYS A 750 10.50 -17.62 -27.71
C CYS A 750 9.67 -17.60 -29.00
N ASN A 751 9.69 -16.51 -29.76
CA ASN A 751 8.94 -16.37 -31.02
C ASN A 751 9.37 -17.38 -32.09
N ILE A 752 10.68 -17.61 -32.28
CA ILE A 752 11.15 -18.60 -33.28
C ILE A 752 10.90 -20.04 -32.84
N GLY A 753 10.97 -20.30 -31.53
CA GLY A 753 10.56 -21.58 -30.94
C GLY A 753 9.08 -21.83 -31.18
N ALA A 754 8.23 -20.84 -30.89
CA ALA A 754 6.80 -20.88 -31.14
C ALA A 754 6.47 -21.07 -32.63
N LYS A 755 7.19 -20.40 -33.53
CA LYS A 755 7.01 -20.56 -34.98
C LYS A 755 7.39 -21.96 -35.47
N SER A 756 8.36 -22.61 -34.82
CA SER A 756 8.84 -23.95 -35.17
C SER A 756 8.10 -25.08 -34.44
N SER A 757 7.16 -24.71 -33.55
CA SER A 757 6.35 -25.62 -32.75
C SER A 757 5.25 -26.30 -33.56
N SER A 758 4.87 -27.49 -33.12
CA SER A 758 3.77 -28.28 -33.69
C SER A 758 2.61 -28.45 -32.70
N GLY A 759 2.84 -28.13 -31.43
CA GLY A 759 1.87 -28.23 -30.36
C GLY A 759 0.75 -27.21 -30.46
N GLU A 760 -0.39 -27.57 -29.89
CA GLU A 760 -1.56 -26.70 -29.73
C GLU A 760 -1.37 -25.69 -28.59
N TYR A 761 -0.52 -26.07 -27.63
CA TYR A 761 -0.12 -25.26 -26.49
C TYR A 761 1.39 -25.04 -26.53
N LEU A 762 1.79 -23.83 -26.15
CA LEU A 762 3.18 -23.42 -26.04
C LEU A 762 3.50 -23.27 -24.56
N LEU A 763 4.49 -24.01 -24.09
CA LEU A 763 5.08 -23.79 -22.77
C LEU A 763 6.44 -23.12 -22.96
N PHE A 764 6.58 -21.90 -22.47
CA PHE A 764 7.88 -21.25 -22.34
C PHE A 764 8.47 -21.65 -20.99
N LEU A 765 9.67 -22.23 -21.02
CA LEU A 765 10.34 -22.78 -19.86
C LEU A 765 11.80 -22.34 -19.88
N ASN A 766 12.29 -21.74 -18.81
CA ASN A 766 13.71 -21.43 -18.71
C ASN A 766 14.54 -22.72 -18.55
N ASP A 767 15.80 -22.68 -18.96
CA ASP A 767 16.71 -23.82 -18.89
C ASP A 767 17.17 -24.16 -17.47
N ASP A 768 16.91 -23.30 -16.49
CA ASP A 768 17.25 -23.42 -15.06
C ASP A 768 16.04 -23.78 -14.17
N ILE A 769 14.95 -24.27 -14.77
CA ILE A 769 13.83 -24.86 -14.02
C ILE A 769 14.11 -26.32 -13.68
N GLU A 770 13.80 -26.70 -12.45
CA GLU A 770 13.71 -28.10 -12.03
C GLU A 770 12.27 -28.47 -11.67
N ILE A 771 11.77 -29.52 -12.34
CA ILE A 771 10.46 -30.09 -12.04
C ILE A 771 10.56 -30.84 -10.70
N ILE A 772 9.58 -30.67 -9.81
CA ILE A 772 9.49 -31.43 -8.54
C ILE A 772 8.14 -32.13 -8.36
N GLU A 773 7.05 -31.54 -8.86
CA GLU A 773 5.73 -32.15 -8.83
C GLU A 773 5.42 -32.90 -10.14
N PRO A 774 4.97 -34.17 -10.12
CA PRO A 774 4.71 -34.93 -11.34
C PRO A 774 3.53 -34.45 -12.20
N GLU A 775 2.47 -33.98 -11.56
CA GLU A 775 1.20 -33.58 -12.19
C GLU A 775 1.18 -32.11 -12.67
N TRP A 776 2.28 -31.38 -12.51
CA TRP A 776 2.35 -29.93 -12.79
C TRP A 776 1.84 -29.56 -14.19
N LEU A 777 2.30 -30.26 -15.23
CA LEU A 777 2.01 -29.91 -16.62
C LEU A 777 0.55 -30.19 -16.98
N GLU A 778 -0.02 -31.30 -16.51
CA GLU A 778 -1.43 -31.61 -16.76
C GLU A 778 -2.38 -30.66 -16.01
N ARG A 779 -2.02 -30.23 -14.80
CA ARG A 779 -2.74 -29.21 -14.03
C ARG A 779 -2.77 -27.88 -14.78
N MET A 780 -1.61 -27.40 -15.23
CA MET A 780 -1.52 -26.17 -16.02
C MET A 780 -2.27 -26.30 -17.35
N LEU A 781 -2.17 -27.44 -18.02
CA LEU A 781 -2.80 -27.68 -19.31
C LEU A 781 -4.33 -27.69 -19.20
N GLY A 782 -4.89 -28.40 -18.22
CA GLY A 782 -6.33 -28.40 -17.97
C GLY A 782 -6.87 -26.99 -17.74
N GLN A 783 -6.15 -26.16 -16.99
CA GLN A 783 -6.49 -24.74 -16.79
C GLN A 783 -6.42 -23.95 -18.12
N ALA A 784 -5.38 -24.15 -18.93
CA ALA A 784 -5.18 -23.41 -20.19
C ALA A 784 -6.24 -23.74 -21.26
N GLU A 785 -6.93 -24.88 -21.18
CA GLU A 785 -8.02 -25.23 -22.09
C GLU A 785 -9.28 -24.39 -21.89
N LEU A 786 -9.48 -23.82 -20.70
CA LEU A 786 -10.64 -22.99 -20.41
C LEU A 786 -10.70 -21.81 -21.38
N THR A 787 -11.90 -21.53 -21.88
CA THR A 787 -12.09 -20.59 -23.00
C THR A 787 -11.73 -19.14 -22.67
N HIS A 788 -11.81 -18.77 -21.40
CA HIS A 788 -11.49 -17.43 -20.89
C HIS A 788 -10.03 -17.26 -20.44
N VAL A 789 -9.25 -18.33 -20.32
CA VAL A 789 -7.87 -18.27 -19.80
C VAL A 789 -6.88 -17.75 -20.87
N GLY A 790 -5.96 -16.87 -20.49
CA GLY A 790 -4.89 -16.33 -21.31
C GLY A 790 -3.62 -17.18 -21.16
N ALA A 791 -2.78 -16.79 -20.20
CA ALA A 791 -1.59 -17.51 -19.78
C ALA A 791 -1.80 -18.23 -18.43
N VAL A 792 -1.11 -19.35 -18.25
CA VAL A 792 -1.09 -20.09 -16.99
C VAL A 792 0.35 -20.19 -16.48
N GLY A 793 0.59 -19.76 -15.25
CA GLY A 793 1.89 -19.85 -14.57
C GLY A 793 1.94 -20.96 -13.53
N ALA A 794 3.14 -21.48 -13.28
CA ALA A 794 3.43 -22.37 -12.17
C ALA A 794 3.95 -21.58 -10.97
N LYS A 795 3.66 -22.02 -9.74
CA LYS A 795 4.37 -21.52 -8.56
C LYS A 795 5.83 -21.96 -8.62
N LEU A 796 6.74 -21.03 -8.40
CA LEU A 796 8.17 -21.31 -8.35
C LEU A 796 8.68 -21.08 -6.93
N LEU A 797 9.46 -22.03 -6.43
CA LEU A 797 10.17 -21.93 -5.15
C LEU A 797 11.68 -21.79 -5.39
N TYR A 798 12.39 -21.20 -4.44
CA TYR A 798 13.84 -21.25 -4.42
C TYR A 798 14.33 -22.68 -4.11
N PRO A 799 15.40 -23.18 -4.77
CA PRO A 799 15.84 -24.56 -4.63
C PRO A 799 16.12 -24.96 -3.18
N ASP A 800 15.68 -26.15 -2.80
CA ASP A 800 15.85 -26.73 -1.46
C ASP A 800 15.28 -25.87 -0.31
N THR A 801 14.31 -25.00 -0.58
CA THR A 801 13.62 -24.18 0.42
C THR A 801 12.09 -24.22 0.26
N THR A 802 11.37 -23.69 1.25
CA THR A 802 9.92 -23.38 1.14
C THR A 802 9.67 -21.93 0.72
N LEU A 803 10.71 -21.18 0.35
CA LEU A 803 10.58 -19.76 0.03
C LEU A 803 10.05 -19.59 -1.39
N ILE A 804 9.00 -18.80 -1.51
CA ILE A 804 8.34 -18.47 -2.77
C ILE A 804 9.27 -17.59 -3.62
N GLN A 805 9.44 -17.94 -4.89
CA GLN A 805 10.13 -17.14 -5.91
C GLN A 805 9.12 -16.46 -6.84
N HIS A 806 8.06 -17.18 -7.23
CA HIS A 806 6.98 -16.65 -8.03
C HIS A 806 5.66 -17.30 -7.62
N ASP A 807 4.66 -16.45 -7.37
CA ASP A 807 3.28 -16.84 -7.08
C ASP A 807 2.29 -16.06 -7.96
N GLY A 808 2.79 -15.42 -9.03
CA GLY A 808 2.08 -14.40 -9.81
C GLY A 808 2.73 -13.03 -9.71
N VAL A 809 2.39 -12.14 -10.64
CA VAL A 809 2.87 -10.76 -10.71
C VAL A 809 1.70 -9.79 -10.61
N ILE A 810 1.89 -8.76 -9.78
CA ILE A 810 1.00 -7.61 -9.63
C ILE A 810 1.71 -6.33 -10.08
N SER A 811 0.93 -5.35 -10.53
CA SER A 811 1.42 -4.02 -10.91
C SER A 811 1.22 -3.02 -9.78
N VAL A 812 2.31 -2.58 -9.14
CA VAL A 812 2.29 -1.61 -8.03
C VAL A 812 3.06 -0.34 -8.42
N GLU A 813 3.31 0.57 -7.47
CA GLU A 813 3.93 1.86 -7.79
C GLU A 813 5.35 1.74 -8.36
N SER A 814 6.14 0.77 -7.89
CA SER A 814 7.50 0.49 -8.36
C SER A 814 7.58 -0.28 -9.68
N GLY A 815 6.45 -0.78 -10.18
CA GLY A 815 6.41 -1.61 -11.38
C GLY A 815 5.75 -2.96 -11.18
N PRO A 816 5.83 -3.85 -12.18
CA PRO A 816 5.44 -5.24 -12.03
C PRO A 816 6.38 -5.95 -11.04
N VAL A 817 5.81 -6.60 -10.02
CA VAL A 817 6.54 -7.33 -8.97
C VAL A 817 5.94 -8.70 -8.71
N HIS A 818 6.79 -9.67 -8.38
CA HIS A 818 6.37 -10.97 -7.89
C HIS A 818 5.81 -10.81 -6.48
N TYR A 819 4.52 -11.14 -6.28
CA TYR A 819 3.94 -11.04 -4.94
C TYR A 819 4.32 -12.22 -4.06
N LEU A 820 4.38 -11.98 -2.75
CA LEU A 820 4.83 -12.95 -1.74
C LEU A 820 6.24 -13.52 -2.00
N ALA A 821 7.06 -12.88 -2.84
CA ALA A 821 8.43 -13.29 -3.07
C ALA A 821 9.21 -13.33 -1.73
N LYS A 822 9.94 -14.41 -1.51
CA LYS A 822 10.71 -14.74 -0.29
C LYS A 822 9.87 -15.00 0.96
N GLN A 823 8.53 -15.08 0.84
CA GLN A 823 7.67 -15.56 1.92
C GLN A 823 7.72 -17.10 2.00
N ASP A 824 7.43 -17.65 3.17
CA ASP A 824 7.45 -19.09 3.42
C ASP A 824 6.11 -19.71 3.02
N ASP A 825 6.10 -20.58 2.02
CA ASP A 825 4.88 -21.19 1.47
C ASP A 825 4.13 -22.11 2.46
N SER A 826 4.74 -22.43 3.61
CA SER A 826 4.07 -23.20 4.67
C SER A 826 3.01 -22.39 5.42
N ALA A 827 3.05 -21.06 5.34
CA ALA A 827 2.02 -20.19 5.90
C ALA A 827 0.88 -19.94 4.90
N SER A 828 -0.25 -19.43 5.40
CA SER A 828 -1.33 -18.93 4.55
C SER A 828 -1.35 -17.41 4.55
N TYR A 829 -1.40 -16.83 3.35
CA TYR A 829 -1.40 -15.39 3.15
C TYR A 829 -2.69 -14.92 2.48
N TYR A 830 -3.19 -13.77 2.91
CA TYR A 830 -4.28 -12.99 2.30
C TYR A 830 -5.36 -13.82 1.59
N PHE A 831 -6.28 -14.39 2.35
CA PHE A 831 -7.34 -15.29 1.82
C PHE A 831 -6.81 -16.51 1.07
N ASN A 832 -5.72 -17.10 1.58
CA ASN A 832 -5.08 -18.31 1.05
C ASN A 832 -4.55 -18.14 -0.38
N ARG A 833 -4.04 -16.94 -0.72
CA ARG A 833 -3.59 -16.60 -2.07
C ARG A 833 -2.45 -17.47 -2.58
N ASN A 834 -1.59 -17.94 -1.69
CA ASN A 834 -0.53 -18.90 -2.02
C ASN A 834 -1.00 -20.36 -2.00
N ARG A 835 -2.23 -20.66 -1.59
CA ARG A 835 -2.72 -22.05 -1.48
C ARG A 835 -3.74 -22.38 -2.58
N LEU A 836 -4.57 -21.42 -2.98
CA LEU A 836 -5.59 -21.57 -4.01
C LEU A 836 -5.16 -20.95 -5.34
N ASP A 837 -5.92 -21.22 -6.39
CA ASP A 837 -5.63 -20.65 -7.71
C ASP A 837 -6.32 -19.28 -7.84
N PHE A 838 -5.59 -18.32 -8.39
CA PHE A 838 -6.04 -16.94 -8.55
C PHE A 838 -5.80 -16.44 -9.97
N ASP A 839 -6.72 -15.61 -10.44
CA ASP A 839 -6.42 -14.74 -11.57
C ASP A 839 -5.40 -13.67 -11.14
N VAL A 840 -4.45 -13.39 -12.02
CA VAL A 840 -3.33 -12.48 -11.78
C VAL A 840 -3.08 -11.63 -13.02
N SER A 841 -2.42 -10.49 -12.84
CA SER A 841 -2.16 -9.59 -13.96
C SER A 841 -1.15 -10.19 -14.94
N ALA A 842 -0.13 -10.86 -14.41
CA ALA A 842 0.86 -11.57 -15.21
C ALA A 842 1.46 -12.78 -14.47
N VAL A 843 2.05 -13.68 -15.24
CA VAL A 843 2.86 -14.81 -14.78
C VAL A 843 4.20 -14.77 -15.51
N THR A 844 5.23 -15.37 -14.92
CA THR A 844 6.58 -15.30 -15.50
C THR A 844 6.81 -16.34 -16.61
N ALA A 845 7.54 -15.97 -17.66
CA ALA A 845 7.98 -16.90 -18.71
C ALA A 845 9.05 -17.90 -18.26
N ALA A 846 9.49 -17.88 -16.99
CA ALA A 846 10.26 -18.98 -16.43
C ALA A 846 9.49 -20.30 -16.48
N CYS A 847 8.15 -20.25 -16.33
CA CYS A 847 7.24 -21.34 -16.66
C CYS A 847 5.86 -20.78 -17.01
N LEU A 848 5.59 -20.55 -18.30
CA LEU A 848 4.35 -19.96 -18.81
C LEU A 848 3.74 -20.82 -19.90
N LEU A 849 2.51 -21.29 -19.69
CA LEU A 849 1.73 -22.04 -20.67
C LEU A 849 0.68 -21.15 -21.32
N VAL A 850 0.59 -21.18 -22.65
CA VAL A 850 -0.41 -20.43 -23.42
C VAL A 850 -0.89 -21.22 -24.63
N LYS A 851 -2.17 -21.09 -24.97
CA LYS A 851 -2.71 -21.68 -26.21
C LYS A 851 -2.10 -20.99 -27.43
N LYS A 852 -1.56 -21.76 -28.36
CA LYS A 852 -0.82 -21.24 -29.53
C LYS A 852 -1.63 -20.22 -30.34
N THR A 853 -2.91 -20.49 -30.56
CA THR A 853 -3.78 -19.57 -31.31
C THR A 853 -4.02 -18.23 -30.62
N ARG A 854 -3.98 -18.19 -29.27
CA ARG A 854 -4.05 -16.94 -28.49
C ARG A 854 -2.75 -16.17 -28.58
N PHE A 855 -1.63 -16.87 -28.45
CA PHE A 855 -0.28 -16.31 -28.62
C PHE A 855 -0.08 -15.68 -30.01
N GLU A 856 -0.47 -16.39 -31.06
CA GLU A 856 -0.39 -15.90 -32.44
C GLU A 856 -1.30 -14.68 -32.68
N ARG A 857 -2.50 -14.67 -32.08
CA ARG A 857 -3.46 -13.56 -32.22
C ARG A 857 -2.93 -12.23 -31.69
N ILE A 858 -2.08 -12.28 -30.65
CA ILE A 858 -1.42 -11.07 -30.11
C ILE A 858 -0.05 -10.80 -30.76
N ASN A 859 0.35 -11.57 -31.77
CA ASN A 859 1.66 -11.52 -32.45
C ASN A 859 2.87 -11.93 -31.58
N GLY A 860 2.68 -12.85 -30.64
CA GLY A 860 3.76 -13.40 -29.82
C GLY A 860 4.37 -12.40 -28.85
N PHE A 861 5.62 -12.62 -28.41
CA PHE A 861 6.35 -11.69 -27.56
C PHE A 861 6.80 -10.45 -28.34
N ASP A 862 6.79 -9.26 -27.70
CA ASP A 862 7.40 -8.08 -28.29
C ASP A 862 8.93 -8.18 -28.25
N GLU A 863 9.56 -8.31 -29.42
CA GLU A 863 11.02 -8.40 -29.55
C GLU A 863 11.74 -7.09 -29.18
N SER A 864 11.01 -5.98 -28.98
CA SER A 864 11.57 -4.72 -28.46
C SER A 864 11.89 -4.77 -26.96
N LEU A 865 11.29 -5.72 -26.24
CA LEU A 865 11.55 -6.09 -24.86
C LEU A 865 12.44 -7.34 -24.88
N ALA A 866 13.75 -7.15 -25.01
CA ALA A 866 14.68 -8.22 -25.30
C ALA A 866 15.01 -9.07 -24.06
N VAL A 867 14.93 -8.51 -22.85
CA VAL A 867 15.42 -9.17 -21.63
C VAL A 867 14.41 -9.18 -20.50
N ALA A 868 13.78 -8.05 -20.18
CA ALA A 868 12.84 -7.90 -19.07
C ALA A 868 11.44 -7.54 -19.57
N TYR A 869 10.44 -7.76 -18.71
CA TYR A 869 9.03 -7.41 -18.90
C TYR A 869 8.33 -7.98 -20.14
N ASN A 870 8.99 -8.82 -20.93
CA ASN A 870 8.43 -9.44 -22.13
C ASN A 870 7.23 -10.36 -21.84
N ASP A 871 7.30 -11.10 -20.74
CA ASP A 871 6.23 -11.95 -20.22
C ASP A 871 5.07 -11.14 -19.64
N ILE A 872 5.38 -10.02 -18.99
CA ILE A 872 4.38 -9.07 -18.47
C ILE A 872 3.59 -8.42 -19.62
N ASP A 873 4.28 -7.92 -20.65
CA ASP A 873 3.67 -7.37 -21.87
C ASP A 873 2.76 -8.41 -22.56
N LEU A 874 3.25 -9.65 -22.73
CA LEU A 874 2.44 -10.75 -23.27
C LEU A 874 1.14 -10.95 -22.46
N CYS A 875 1.25 -11.03 -21.13
CA CYS A 875 0.12 -11.19 -20.23
C CYS A 875 -0.87 -10.02 -20.30
N TYR A 876 -0.37 -8.78 -20.36
CA TYR A 876 -1.21 -7.59 -20.49
C TYR A 876 -1.97 -7.56 -21.82
N ARG A 877 -1.33 -7.92 -22.93
CA ARG A 877 -1.98 -8.05 -24.24
C ARG A 877 -3.04 -9.15 -24.26
N LEU A 878 -2.84 -10.26 -23.53
CA LEU A 878 -3.88 -11.28 -23.35
C LEU A 878 -5.08 -10.74 -22.55
N THR A 879 -4.83 -10.01 -21.46
CA THR A 879 -5.88 -9.37 -20.65
C THR A 879 -6.66 -8.33 -21.45
N GLU A 880 -6.00 -7.58 -22.34
CA GLU A 880 -6.64 -6.67 -23.29
C GLU A 880 -7.56 -7.37 -24.30
N GLN A 881 -7.37 -8.66 -24.55
CA GLN A 881 -8.30 -9.49 -25.31
C GLN A 881 -9.44 -10.07 -24.46
N LYS A 882 -9.63 -9.57 -23.23
CA LYS A 882 -10.61 -10.06 -22.24
C LYS A 882 -10.37 -11.52 -21.82
N LEU A 883 -9.10 -11.92 -21.76
CA LEU A 883 -8.68 -13.20 -21.18
C LEU A 883 -8.12 -13.00 -19.78
N PHE A 884 -8.03 -14.07 -19.01
CA PHE A 884 -7.53 -14.04 -17.63
C PHE A 884 -6.25 -14.86 -17.49
N ASN A 885 -5.19 -14.27 -16.94
CA ASN A 885 -3.98 -15.02 -16.62
C ASN A 885 -4.13 -15.63 -15.24
N VAL A 886 -3.66 -16.87 -15.06
CA VAL A 886 -3.93 -17.65 -13.84
C VAL A 886 -2.62 -18.20 -13.29
N ILE A 887 -2.41 -18.07 -11.97
CA ILE A 887 -1.37 -18.81 -11.27
C ILE A 887 -1.94 -20.13 -10.73
N ARG A 888 -1.25 -21.25 -11.00
CA ARG A 888 -1.55 -22.55 -10.42
C ARG A 888 -0.63 -22.84 -9.23
N ASN A 889 -1.20 -22.78 -8.04
CA ASN A 889 -0.44 -22.91 -6.79
C ASN A 889 -0.15 -24.33 -6.34
N ASP A 890 -0.60 -25.28 -7.15
CA ASP A 890 -0.33 -26.70 -7.03
C ASP A 890 0.50 -27.24 -8.22
N ALA A 891 0.89 -26.38 -9.16
CA ALA A 891 1.96 -26.67 -10.10
C ALA A 891 3.24 -26.04 -9.52
N VAL A 892 3.94 -26.78 -8.66
CA VAL A 892 5.11 -26.27 -7.93
C VAL A 892 6.41 -26.79 -8.55
N LEU A 893 7.31 -25.87 -8.87
CA LEU A 893 8.62 -26.15 -9.48
C LEU A 893 9.72 -25.40 -8.70
N TYR A 894 10.97 -25.85 -8.85
CA TYR A 894 12.12 -25.05 -8.41
C TYR A 894 12.66 -24.21 -9.57
N HIS A 895 13.07 -22.98 -9.25
CA HIS A 895 13.76 -22.10 -10.18
C HIS A 895 15.14 -21.78 -9.63
N HIS A 896 16.20 -22.26 -10.28
CA HIS A 896 17.60 -22.10 -9.84
C HIS A 896 18.17 -20.71 -10.20
N GLU A 897 17.37 -19.66 -10.02
CA GLU A 897 17.61 -18.27 -10.42
C GLU A 897 19.06 -17.79 -10.16
N SER A 898 19.56 -16.92 -11.03
CA SER A 898 20.93 -16.33 -11.03
C SER A 898 22.05 -17.19 -11.62
N ILE A 899 21.79 -18.41 -12.12
CA ILE A 899 22.81 -19.22 -12.79
C ILE A 899 23.03 -18.81 -14.26
N SER A 900 21.96 -18.55 -15.01
CA SER A 900 22.01 -18.27 -16.45
C SER A 900 22.13 -16.77 -16.79
N ARG A 901 21.44 -15.92 -16.02
CA ARG A 901 21.29 -14.46 -16.28
C ARG A 901 22.21 -13.58 -15.43
N GLY A 902 22.59 -14.03 -14.24
CA GLY A 902 23.16 -13.19 -13.18
C GLY A 902 22.16 -12.12 -12.69
N ASP A 903 22.51 -11.39 -11.64
CA ASP A 903 21.68 -10.30 -11.11
C ASP A 903 21.74 -9.08 -12.07
N ASP A 904 20.59 -8.67 -12.60
CA ASP A 904 20.46 -7.54 -13.55
C ASP A 904 20.77 -6.19 -12.90
N THR A 905 20.70 -6.13 -11.58
CA THR A 905 20.95 -4.90 -10.83
C THR A 905 22.43 -4.84 -10.48
N MET A 906 23.05 -6.00 -10.30
CA MET A 906 24.49 -6.11 -10.47
C MET A 906 24.94 -5.94 -11.92
N ASP A 907 24.17 -5.45 -12.93
CA ASP A 907 24.72 -4.89 -14.19
C ASP A 907 24.25 -3.49 -14.65
N ASP A 908 25.17 -2.53 -14.84
CA ASP A 908 24.83 -1.12 -15.11
C ASP A 908 24.07 -0.98 -16.42
N ALA A 909 24.63 -1.57 -17.46
CA ALA A 909 23.99 -1.60 -18.77
C ALA A 909 22.72 -2.46 -18.74
N LYS A 910 22.66 -3.47 -17.86
CA LYS A 910 21.43 -4.27 -17.64
C LYS A 910 20.34 -3.48 -16.90
N PHE A 911 20.69 -2.62 -15.96
CA PHE A 911 19.77 -1.78 -15.19
C PHE A 911 19.17 -0.65 -16.03
N GLU A 912 19.99 0.09 -16.78
CA GLU A 912 19.48 1.11 -17.72
C GLU A 912 18.52 0.50 -18.75
N ARG A 913 18.86 -0.70 -19.26
CA ARG A 913 17.98 -1.46 -20.14
C ARG A 913 16.68 -1.84 -19.43
N LEU A 914 16.74 -2.33 -18.19
CA LEU A 914 15.57 -2.70 -17.40
C LEU A 914 14.60 -1.51 -17.30
N MET A 915 15.09 -0.33 -16.91
CA MET A 915 14.26 0.88 -16.81
C MET A 915 13.68 1.30 -18.16
N SER A 916 14.48 1.28 -19.24
CA SER A 916 13.99 1.59 -20.58
C SER A 916 12.92 0.60 -21.07
N GLU A 917 13.04 -0.68 -20.75
CA GLU A 917 12.04 -1.70 -21.07
C GLU A 917 10.77 -1.54 -20.22
N GLN A 918 10.89 -1.06 -18.97
CA GLN A 918 9.75 -0.70 -18.12
C GLN A 918 8.94 0.46 -18.69
N ASP A 919 9.63 1.52 -19.15
CA ASP A 919 8.96 2.67 -19.77
C ASP A 919 8.18 2.25 -21.02
N LYS A 920 8.79 1.44 -21.89
CA LYS A 920 8.11 0.88 -23.08
C LYS A 920 6.88 0.05 -22.73
N LEU A 921 6.97 -0.79 -21.69
CA LEU A 921 5.84 -1.59 -21.21
C LEU A 921 4.64 -0.68 -20.88
N TYR A 922 4.86 0.37 -20.09
CA TYR A 922 3.77 1.26 -19.66
C TYR A 922 3.30 2.24 -20.72
N ASP A 923 4.16 2.63 -21.66
CA ASP A 923 3.74 3.38 -22.85
C ASP A 923 2.75 2.57 -23.70
N SER A 924 2.98 1.25 -23.80
CA SER A 924 2.09 0.32 -24.50
C SER A 924 0.82 0.00 -23.69
N HIS A 925 0.94 -0.02 -22.36
CA HIS A 925 -0.09 -0.51 -21.44
C HIS A 925 -0.40 0.48 -20.30
N PRO A 926 -0.83 1.72 -20.58
CA PRO A 926 -0.97 2.77 -19.57
C PRO A 926 -2.01 2.45 -18.50
N LYS A 927 -2.99 1.59 -18.79
CA LYS A 927 -4.05 1.20 -17.84
C LYS A 927 -3.56 0.36 -16.66
N PHE A 928 -2.39 -0.27 -16.79
CA PHE A 928 -1.77 -1.08 -15.74
C PHE A 928 -0.71 -0.31 -14.95
N LYS A 929 -0.42 0.96 -15.31
CA LYS A 929 0.55 1.78 -14.58
C LYS A 929 -0.02 2.17 -13.21
N LYS A 930 0.59 1.68 -12.13
CA LYS A 930 0.15 1.88 -10.73
C LYS A 930 -1.28 1.40 -10.45
N LYS A 931 -1.77 0.44 -11.23
CA LYS A 931 -3.12 -0.10 -11.08
C LYS A 931 -3.13 -1.55 -11.51
N ASP A 932 -3.73 -2.40 -10.70
CA ASP A 932 -3.86 -3.82 -10.94
C ASP A 932 -5.31 -4.27 -10.70
N PRO A 933 -5.94 -5.00 -11.63
CA PRO A 933 -7.31 -5.49 -11.46
C PRO A 933 -7.46 -6.56 -10.38
N PHE A 934 -6.40 -7.30 -10.05
CA PHE A 934 -6.45 -8.41 -9.09
C PHE A 934 -5.76 -8.08 -7.76
N TYR A 935 -5.29 -6.83 -7.60
CA TYR A 935 -4.69 -6.31 -6.38
C TYR A 935 -5.27 -4.93 -6.04
N SER A 936 -5.96 -4.85 -4.92
CA SER A 936 -6.73 -3.66 -4.55
C SER A 936 -5.82 -2.44 -4.27
N GLN A 937 -6.28 -1.26 -4.68
CA GLN A 937 -5.67 0.03 -4.32
C GLN A 937 -5.68 0.29 -2.80
N ASN A 938 -6.52 -0.43 -2.06
CA ASN A 938 -6.61 -0.37 -0.60
C ASN A 938 -5.50 -1.19 0.09
N LEU A 939 -4.64 -1.86 -0.69
CA LEU A 939 -3.44 -2.58 -0.26
C LEU A 939 -2.15 -1.84 -0.68
N SER A 940 -1.06 -2.12 0.02
CA SER A 940 0.23 -1.44 -0.14
C SER A 940 0.71 -1.39 -1.59
N GLN A 941 1.05 -0.20 -2.08
CA GLN A 941 1.56 -0.01 -3.44
C GLN A 941 3.09 -0.08 -3.51
N VAL A 942 3.77 -0.37 -2.39
CA VAL A 942 5.23 -0.44 -2.28
C VAL A 942 5.73 -1.79 -1.76
N ALA A 943 4.88 -2.51 -1.01
CA ALA A 943 5.17 -3.85 -0.51
C ALA A 943 4.26 -4.87 -1.20
N SER A 944 4.84 -6.02 -1.59
CA SER A 944 4.10 -7.09 -2.29
C SER A 944 3.56 -8.17 -1.33
N ASP A 945 3.21 -7.77 -0.11
CA ASP A 945 2.84 -8.64 1.02
C ASP A 945 1.36 -8.54 1.46
N PHE A 946 0.53 -7.79 0.71
CA PHE A 946 -0.89 -7.58 0.99
C PHE A 946 -1.18 -6.86 2.32
N SER A 947 -0.22 -6.09 2.84
CA SER A 947 -0.48 -5.11 3.91
C SER A 947 -1.45 -4.02 3.45
N TYR A 948 -2.17 -3.39 4.39
CA TYR A 948 -3.09 -2.30 4.07
C TYR A 948 -2.36 -1.07 3.53
N ASN A 949 -3.01 -0.35 2.62
CA ASN A 949 -2.47 0.88 2.07
C ASN A 949 -2.56 2.05 3.06
N LEU A 950 -1.67 2.05 4.04
CA LEU A 950 -1.61 3.12 5.03
C LEU A 950 -0.76 4.30 4.59
N ASP A 951 -0.03 4.21 3.48
CA ASP A 951 1.11 5.07 3.17
C ASP A 951 1.99 5.22 4.43
N TYR A 952 2.85 4.22 4.70
CA TYR A 952 4.16 4.59 5.22
C TYR A 952 4.73 5.54 4.18
N ASP A 953 5.03 6.77 4.60
CA ASP A 953 5.50 7.88 3.77
C ASP A 953 6.21 7.43 2.49
N ALA A 954 5.88 8.10 1.39
CA ALA A 954 6.51 7.99 0.09
C ALA A 954 8.00 8.44 0.10
N ASN A 955 8.82 7.86 0.99
CA ASN A 955 10.25 8.08 1.18
C ASN A 955 11.12 7.15 0.34
N TYR A 956 10.53 6.27 -0.48
CA TYR A 956 11.24 5.61 -1.56
C TYR A 956 10.97 6.35 -2.87
N LYS A 957 11.56 7.53 -2.99
CA LYS A 957 11.88 8.08 -4.31
C LYS A 957 13.38 7.99 -4.46
N ALA A 958 13.82 7.12 -5.38
CA ALA A 958 15.08 7.30 -6.05
C ALA A 958 14.99 8.67 -6.76
N GLU A 959 15.50 9.72 -6.11
CA GLU A 959 15.71 10.99 -6.80
C GLU A 959 16.90 10.78 -7.73
N ALA A 960 16.62 10.70 -9.04
CA ALA A 960 17.62 11.07 -10.03
C ALA A 960 18.02 12.52 -9.70
N LEU A 961 19.22 12.68 -9.14
CA LEU A 961 19.75 13.98 -8.79
C LEU A 961 20.04 14.73 -10.09
N ASP A 962 19.15 15.65 -10.47
CA ASP A 962 19.38 16.61 -11.54
C ASP A 962 20.56 17.53 -11.12
N LYS A 963 21.78 17.03 -11.38
CA LYS A 963 23.12 17.64 -11.18
C LYS A 963 23.68 17.55 -9.76
N ILE A 964 24.58 16.59 -9.57
CA ILE A 964 25.55 16.65 -8.48
C ILE A 964 26.65 17.67 -8.82
N PRO A 965 27.10 18.50 -7.86
CA PRO A 965 28.11 19.52 -8.09
C PRO A 965 29.45 18.96 -8.57
N GLU A 966 30.19 19.76 -9.34
CA GLU A 966 31.59 19.48 -9.66
C GLU A 966 32.44 19.59 -8.39
N TYR A 967 33.16 18.54 -8.02
CA TYR A 967 33.98 18.52 -6.82
C TYR A 967 35.46 18.30 -7.11
N GLU A 968 36.29 19.13 -6.50
CA GLU A 968 37.75 19.07 -6.61
C GLU A 968 38.35 17.99 -5.70
N VAL A 969 38.99 16.96 -6.27
CA VAL A 969 39.85 16.03 -5.51
C VAL A 969 41.12 16.77 -5.05
N ASP A 970 41.55 17.74 -5.85
CA ASP A 970 42.66 18.71 -5.76
C ASP A 970 42.34 19.88 -6.74
N GLU A 971 43.03 21.03 -6.67
CA GLU A 971 42.85 22.21 -7.57
C GLU A 971 42.81 21.87 -9.08
N THR A 972 43.23 20.67 -9.46
CA THR A 972 43.33 20.19 -10.84
C THR A 972 42.34 19.09 -11.23
N ILE A 973 41.54 18.45 -10.35
CA ILE A 973 40.68 17.30 -10.73
C ILE A 973 39.24 17.51 -10.28
N ARG A 974 38.26 17.51 -11.18
CA ARG A 974 36.82 17.63 -10.87
C ARG A 974 36.05 16.35 -11.13
N PHE A 975 34.99 16.08 -10.36
CA PHE A 975 34.05 14.99 -10.63
C PHE A 975 32.60 15.32 -10.25
N GLY A 976 31.64 14.57 -10.79
CA GLY A 976 30.22 14.57 -10.42
C GLY A 976 29.64 13.16 -10.46
N VAL A 977 28.57 12.88 -9.70
CA VAL A 977 27.82 11.61 -9.73
C VAL A 977 26.42 11.91 -10.25
N ASP A 978 26.02 11.42 -11.41
CA ASP A 978 24.78 11.87 -12.05
C ASP A 978 23.55 11.09 -11.56
N ASN A 979 23.73 9.84 -11.14
CA ASN A 979 22.61 8.99 -10.72
C ASN A 979 23.01 8.03 -9.60
N VAL A 980 22.07 7.79 -8.69
CA VAL A 980 22.18 6.79 -7.62
C VAL A 980 20.84 6.08 -7.53
N VAL A 981 20.81 4.80 -7.95
CA VAL A 981 19.58 4.01 -7.92
C VAL A 981 19.72 2.87 -6.93
N HIS A 982 18.68 2.70 -6.09
CA HIS A 982 18.69 1.78 -4.97
C HIS A 982 17.35 1.05 -4.81
N ASP A 983 17.18 -0.06 -5.53
CA ASP A 983 16.07 -1.01 -5.34
C ASP A 983 16.60 -2.43 -5.07
N TRP A 984 17.28 -3.05 -6.05
CA TRP A 984 17.83 -4.42 -5.95
C TRP A 984 19.38 -4.46 -5.95
N CYS A 985 20.03 -3.42 -6.50
CA CYS A 985 21.46 -3.13 -6.37
C CYS A 985 21.67 -1.67 -5.96
N LEU A 986 22.91 -1.35 -5.61
CA LEU A 986 23.42 0.01 -5.62
C LEU A 986 24.08 0.28 -6.98
N TYR A 987 23.44 1.10 -7.82
CA TYR A 987 23.99 1.62 -9.09
C TYR A 987 24.44 3.07 -8.87
N MET A 988 25.66 3.41 -9.28
CA MET A 988 26.15 4.80 -9.26
C MET A 988 26.96 5.12 -10.52
N GLU A 989 26.65 6.21 -11.19
CA GLU A 989 27.42 6.70 -12.34
C GLU A 989 27.76 8.17 -12.22
N GLY A 990 28.78 8.61 -12.94
CA GLY A 990 29.29 9.97 -12.87
C GLY A 990 30.40 10.23 -13.87
N TRP A 991 31.19 11.26 -13.61
CA TRP A 991 32.31 11.67 -14.46
C TRP A 991 33.42 12.32 -13.63
N ALA A 992 34.68 12.21 -14.08
CA ALA A 992 35.86 12.84 -13.49
C ALA A 992 36.85 13.35 -14.57
N ILE A 993 37.39 14.57 -14.43
CA ILE A 993 38.25 15.25 -15.41
C ILE A 993 39.41 15.98 -14.70
N ARG A 994 40.61 16.02 -15.32
CA ARG A 994 41.76 16.79 -14.82
C ARG A 994 42.04 18.02 -15.70
N PHE A 995 42.29 19.17 -15.09
CA PHE A 995 42.62 20.45 -15.70
C PHE A 995 44.10 20.83 -15.45
N GLY A 996 44.78 21.32 -16.49
CA GLY A 996 45.93 22.23 -16.33
C GLY A 996 47.34 21.64 -16.10
N GLN A 997 47.68 20.44 -16.58
CA GLN A 997 49.08 19.97 -16.64
C GLN A 997 49.48 19.40 -18.00
N GLU A 998 50.73 19.66 -18.43
CA GLU A 998 51.31 19.19 -19.71
C GLU A 998 51.76 17.71 -19.67
N ASP A 999 51.73 17.04 -18.52
CA ASP A 999 52.15 15.63 -18.39
C ASP A 999 50.95 14.66 -18.40
N ASN A 1000 50.91 13.83 -19.45
CA ASN A 1000 49.91 12.80 -19.76
C ASN A 1000 49.81 11.69 -18.69
N GLN A 1001 48.91 11.80 -17.72
CA GLN A 1001 48.51 10.68 -16.87
C GLN A 1001 46.98 10.52 -16.84
N TYR A 1002 46.51 9.33 -17.23
CA TYR A 1002 45.11 8.90 -17.16
C TYR A 1002 44.58 8.96 -15.72
N LEU A 1003 43.32 9.39 -15.55
CA LEU A 1003 42.61 9.32 -14.27
C LEU A 1003 41.91 7.97 -14.16
N ASP A 1004 42.01 7.30 -13.01
CA ASP A 1004 41.31 6.04 -12.70
C ASP A 1004 40.54 6.26 -11.38
N PRO A 1005 39.25 6.68 -11.44
CA PRO A 1005 38.47 6.97 -10.26
C PRO A 1005 37.89 5.69 -9.63
N GLU A 1006 37.85 5.61 -8.31
CA GLU A 1006 37.21 4.56 -7.51
C GLU A 1006 36.19 5.20 -6.55
N ILE A 1007 35.23 4.46 -6.02
CA ILE A 1007 34.24 4.98 -5.06
C ILE A 1007 34.50 4.44 -3.67
N LEU A 1008 34.65 5.30 -2.67
CA LEU A 1008 34.79 4.93 -1.26
C LEU A 1008 33.45 5.08 -0.53
N LEU A 1009 32.93 3.99 0.01
CA LEU A 1009 31.80 3.95 0.93
C LEU A 1009 32.30 3.95 2.38
N GLU A 1010 32.08 5.07 3.07
CA GLU A 1010 32.49 5.27 4.45
C GLU A 1010 31.25 5.21 5.36
N PRO A 1011 31.16 4.26 6.32
CA PRO A 1011 30.00 4.16 7.21
C PRO A 1011 29.76 5.46 7.98
N VAL A 1012 28.51 5.90 8.04
CA VAL A 1012 28.18 7.19 8.66
C VAL A 1012 28.23 7.08 10.20
N VAL A 1013 27.97 5.90 10.82
CA VAL A 1013 28.15 5.62 12.27
C VAL A 1013 28.29 4.09 12.58
N GLU A 1014 29.06 3.69 13.60
CA GLU A 1014 29.32 2.30 14.05
C GLU A 1014 28.05 1.43 14.25
N THR A 1015 27.98 0.27 13.59
CA THR A 1015 27.09 -0.83 13.97
C THR A 1015 27.56 -1.49 15.26
N LYS A 1016 26.66 -1.67 16.24
CA LYS A 1016 26.87 -2.64 17.31
C LYS A 1016 27.12 -4.02 16.70
N LYS A 1017 28.15 -4.70 17.20
CA LYS A 1017 28.46 -6.11 16.94
C LYS A 1017 27.20 -6.97 17.07
N ASP A 1018 26.76 -7.53 15.96
CA ASP A 1018 26.33 -8.92 15.92
C ASP A 1018 27.05 -9.60 14.76
N ASN A 1019 27.60 -10.78 15.05
CA ASN A 1019 28.41 -11.57 14.14
C ASN A 1019 27.57 -11.98 12.91
N PHE A 1020 27.87 -11.39 11.76
CA PHE A 1020 27.67 -12.04 10.48
C PHE A 1020 29.03 -12.19 9.82
N GLU A 1021 29.63 -13.39 9.96
CA GLU A 1021 30.61 -13.83 8.97
C GLU A 1021 29.86 -13.95 7.65
N THR A 1022 29.98 -12.92 6.82
CA THR A 1022 29.64 -12.99 5.40
C THR A 1022 30.97 -12.97 4.67
N GLU A 1023 31.36 -14.12 4.12
CA GLU A 1023 32.46 -14.17 3.16
C GLU A 1023 32.07 -13.27 1.98
N VAL A 1024 32.87 -12.23 1.75
CA VAL A 1024 32.72 -11.36 0.57
C VAL A 1024 33.13 -12.19 -0.64
N GLU A 1025 32.15 -12.76 -1.35
CA GLU A 1025 32.33 -13.47 -2.63
C GLU A 1025 32.57 -12.49 -3.80
N ASN A 1026 33.67 -11.72 -3.76
CA ASN A 1026 34.34 -11.13 -4.94
C ASN A 1026 35.42 -10.16 -4.43
N GLN A 1027 36.62 -10.67 -4.18
CA GLN A 1027 37.74 -9.86 -3.69
C GLN A 1027 38.29 -8.87 -4.74
N ASP A 1028 37.87 -8.96 -5.99
CA ASP A 1028 38.47 -8.17 -7.09
C ASP A 1028 37.81 -6.79 -7.30
N SER A 1029 36.60 -6.53 -6.78
CA SER A 1029 35.86 -5.27 -7.06
C SER A 1029 35.55 -4.40 -5.84
N VAL A 1030 35.57 -4.98 -4.64
CA VAL A 1030 35.38 -4.28 -3.36
C VAL A 1030 36.58 -4.55 -2.46
N LEU A 1031 37.38 -3.52 -2.19
CA LEU A 1031 38.50 -3.59 -1.27
C LEU A 1031 38.06 -3.07 0.10
N GLU A 1032 38.06 -3.94 1.10
CA GLU A 1032 37.84 -3.55 2.48
C GLU A 1032 39.10 -2.88 3.04
N VAL A 1033 38.96 -1.67 3.59
CA VAL A 1033 40.07 -0.90 4.13
C VAL A 1033 39.77 -0.51 5.58
N GLU A 1034 40.71 -0.83 6.46
CA GLU A 1034 40.62 -0.48 7.89
C GLU A 1034 40.90 1.02 8.06
N VAL A 1035 39.90 1.76 8.55
CA VAL A 1035 39.99 3.21 8.75
C VAL A 1035 40.53 3.52 10.15
N ASP A 1036 40.15 2.72 11.15
CA ASP A 1036 40.75 2.66 12.48
C ASP A 1036 40.42 1.32 13.18
N HIS A 1037 40.91 1.10 14.42
CA HIS A 1037 40.82 -0.16 15.16
C HIS A 1037 39.39 -0.71 15.44
N SER A 1038 38.32 -0.02 15.02
CA SER A 1038 36.94 -0.50 15.08
C SER A 1038 36.11 -0.30 13.80
N ARG A 1039 36.61 0.41 12.78
CA ARG A 1039 35.82 0.80 11.59
C ARG A 1039 36.45 0.36 10.27
N LYS A 1040 35.61 -0.25 9.42
CA LYS A 1040 35.94 -0.69 8.06
C LYS A 1040 35.21 0.20 7.05
N ALA A 1041 35.90 0.65 6.01
CA ALA A 1041 35.30 1.27 4.84
C ALA A 1041 35.51 0.40 3.61
N TYR A 1042 34.76 0.67 2.55
CA TYR A 1042 34.72 -0.18 1.36
C TYR A 1042 35.05 0.66 0.12
N ILE A 1043 36.15 0.33 -0.57
CA ILE A 1043 36.50 0.95 -1.87
C ILE A 1043 35.94 0.08 -2.98
N LEU A 1044 35.21 0.70 -3.89
CA LEU A 1044 34.54 0.10 -5.02
C LEU A 1044 35.28 0.54 -6.28
N THR A 1045 35.80 -0.43 -7.01
CA THR A 1045 36.40 -0.17 -8.33
C THR A 1045 35.34 0.39 -9.30
N THR A 1046 35.71 1.32 -10.17
CA THR A 1046 34.80 1.82 -11.22
C THR A 1046 35.28 1.43 -12.61
N ARG A 1047 34.42 1.56 -13.62
CA ARG A 1047 34.78 1.39 -15.03
C ARG A 1047 34.56 2.67 -15.80
N HIS A 1048 35.46 2.97 -16.72
CA HIS A 1048 35.35 4.13 -17.60
C HIS A 1048 34.27 3.98 -18.66
N VAL A 1049 33.56 5.08 -18.92
CA VAL A 1049 32.59 5.21 -20.01
C VAL A 1049 32.77 6.53 -20.76
N GLU A 1050 32.53 6.52 -22.07
CA GLU A 1050 32.60 7.72 -22.91
C GLU A 1050 31.38 8.62 -22.65
N ARG A 1051 31.60 9.92 -22.43
CA ARG A 1051 30.54 10.91 -22.15
C ARG A 1051 30.59 12.08 -23.13
N LYS A 1052 29.84 11.97 -24.24
CA LYS A 1052 29.88 12.96 -25.33
C LYS A 1052 29.40 14.34 -24.93
N ASP A 1053 28.42 14.42 -24.03
CA ASP A 1053 27.92 15.66 -23.44
C ASP A 1053 29.01 16.40 -22.63
N VAL A 1054 29.86 15.63 -21.94
CA VAL A 1054 31.02 16.15 -21.21
C VAL A 1054 32.12 16.59 -22.19
N VAL A 1055 32.38 15.81 -23.24
CA VAL A 1055 33.32 16.16 -24.34
C VAL A 1055 32.90 17.46 -25.04
N GLU A 1056 31.60 17.66 -25.30
CA GLU A 1056 31.08 18.90 -25.90
C GLU A 1056 31.17 20.11 -24.97
N THR A 1057 31.07 19.88 -23.66
CA THR A 1057 31.15 20.93 -22.63
C THR A 1057 32.59 21.40 -22.41
N PHE A 1058 33.58 20.50 -22.56
CA PHE A 1058 35.01 20.82 -22.38
C PHE A 1058 35.89 20.33 -23.55
N PRO A 1059 35.69 20.83 -24.78
CA PRO A 1059 36.27 20.26 -26.01
C PRO A 1059 37.77 20.47 -26.21
N ASN A 1060 38.44 21.18 -25.29
CA ASN A 1060 39.85 21.54 -25.39
C ASN A 1060 40.76 20.76 -24.42
N ASP A 1061 40.21 19.83 -23.62
CA ASP A 1061 40.98 19.01 -22.68
C ASP A 1061 41.39 17.67 -23.31
N GLU A 1062 42.66 17.27 -23.16
CA GLU A 1062 43.18 16.02 -23.71
C GLU A 1062 42.66 14.79 -22.93
N HIS A 1063 42.29 13.71 -23.64
CA HIS A 1063 41.72 12.44 -23.12
C HIS A 1063 40.32 12.54 -22.47
N ILE A 1064 39.57 13.63 -22.69
CA ILE A 1064 38.20 13.81 -22.19
C ILE A 1064 37.21 12.72 -22.68
N GLU A 1065 37.57 11.99 -23.73
CA GLU A 1065 36.82 10.83 -24.24
C GLU A 1065 36.63 9.70 -23.19
N TYR A 1066 37.41 9.66 -22.09
CA TYR A 1066 37.25 8.68 -20.99
C TYR A 1066 36.79 9.28 -19.65
N ALA A 1067 36.20 10.48 -19.69
CA ALA A 1067 35.82 11.24 -18.49
C ALA A 1067 34.67 10.64 -17.67
N GLY A 1068 33.87 9.72 -18.20
CA GLY A 1068 32.79 9.09 -17.45
C GLY A 1068 33.26 7.89 -16.62
N PHE A 1069 32.61 7.65 -15.49
CA PHE A 1069 32.79 6.42 -14.71
C PHE A 1069 31.45 5.86 -14.21
N LYS A 1070 31.40 4.55 -13.97
CA LYS A 1070 30.27 3.90 -13.30
C LYS A 1070 30.70 2.76 -12.40
N THR A 1071 29.99 2.57 -11.30
CA THR A 1071 30.17 1.46 -10.37
C THR A 1071 28.84 0.91 -9.89
N ARG A 1072 28.90 -0.32 -9.40
CA ARG A 1072 27.73 -1.16 -9.27
C ARG A 1072 27.96 -2.30 -8.32
N LEU A 1073 27.05 -2.43 -7.36
CA LEU A 1073 27.15 -3.48 -6.36
C LEU A 1073 25.82 -4.11 -6.01
N PRO A 1074 25.80 -5.43 -5.81
CA PRO A 1074 24.66 -6.07 -5.17
C PRO A 1074 24.45 -5.53 -3.77
N ARG A 1075 23.19 -5.51 -3.34
CA ARG A 1075 22.81 -5.06 -2.00
C ARG A 1075 23.51 -5.81 -0.86
N LYS A 1076 24.03 -7.01 -1.12
CA LYS A 1076 24.76 -7.84 -0.14
C LYS A 1076 26.29 -7.65 -0.15
N ALA A 1077 26.86 -6.91 -1.10
CA ALA A 1077 28.32 -6.72 -1.19
C ALA A 1077 28.87 -5.81 -0.08
N VAL A 1078 28.01 -5.01 0.55
CA VAL A 1078 28.35 -4.07 1.61
C VAL A 1078 27.29 -4.25 2.71
N PRO A 1079 27.65 -4.30 4.01
CA PRO A 1079 26.68 -4.53 5.08
C PRO A 1079 25.53 -3.52 5.06
N SER A 1080 24.32 -3.90 5.48
CA SER A 1080 23.23 -2.94 5.57
C SER A 1080 23.57 -1.79 6.53
N GLY A 1081 23.27 -0.57 6.12
CA GLY A 1081 23.68 0.62 6.86
C GLY A 1081 23.71 1.87 6.00
N SER A 1082 23.96 3.02 6.63
CA SER A 1082 24.12 4.28 5.91
C SER A 1082 25.59 4.55 5.63
N TYR A 1083 25.90 4.82 4.36
CA TYR A 1083 27.24 5.03 3.85
C TYR A 1083 27.36 6.40 3.21
N ARG A 1084 28.48 7.06 3.46
CA ARG A 1084 28.90 8.24 2.75
C ARG A 1084 29.69 7.82 1.51
N VAL A 1085 29.26 8.25 0.34
CA VAL A 1085 29.92 8.02 -0.94
C VAL A 1085 30.99 9.09 -1.17
N ARG A 1086 32.22 8.68 -1.49
CA ARG A 1086 33.35 9.54 -1.86
C ARG A 1086 34.06 8.98 -3.10
N ILE A 1087 34.87 9.75 -3.81
CA ILE A 1087 35.68 9.27 -4.95
C ILE A 1087 37.16 9.26 -4.59
N VAL A 1088 37.89 8.22 -4.97
CA VAL A 1088 39.33 8.09 -4.81
C VAL A 1088 39.98 8.09 -6.19
N CYS A 1089 41.04 8.87 -6.41
CA CYS A 1089 41.80 8.84 -7.65
C CYS A 1089 43.28 9.15 -7.38
N ASN A 1090 44.21 8.35 -7.92
CA ASN A 1090 45.66 8.53 -7.77
C ASN A 1090 46.14 8.75 -6.32
N ASN A 1091 45.65 7.94 -5.37
CA ASN A 1091 45.91 8.04 -3.92
C ASN A 1091 45.35 9.30 -3.23
N HIS A 1092 44.44 10.02 -3.87
CA HIS A 1092 43.73 11.16 -3.28
C HIS A 1092 42.24 10.86 -3.15
N ILE A 1093 41.65 11.19 -2.00
CA ILE A 1093 40.22 11.00 -1.70
C ILE A 1093 39.52 12.36 -1.83
N SER A 1094 38.38 12.38 -2.50
CA SER A 1094 37.54 13.56 -2.69
C SER A 1094 37.20 14.22 -1.36
N ARG A 1095 37.48 15.52 -1.25
CA ARG A 1095 37.22 16.31 -0.04
C ARG A 1095 35.76 16.72 0.04
N LEU A 1096 34.91 15.80 0.43
CA LEU A 1096 33.50 16.10 0.71
C LEU A 1096 33.36 16.69 2.11
N LYS A 1097 32.68 17.83 2.27
CA LYS A 1097 32.17 18.25 3.58
C LYS A 1097 31.06 17.29 4.01
N PRO A 1098 30.89 17.01 5.32
CA PRO A 1098 29.90 16.03 5.80
C PRO A 1098 28.47 16.26 5.27
N GLU A 1099 28.09 17.53 5.11
CA GLU A 1099 26.81 18.00 4.58
C GLU A 1099 26.69 18.06 3.05
N GLU A 1100 27.78 17.87 2.31
CA GLU A 1100 27.81 17.83 0.84
C GLU A 1100 28.02 16.41 0.30
N ALA A 1101 28.16 15.44 1.20
CA ALA A 1101 28.45 14.06 0.83
C ALA A 1101 27.15 13.32 0.50
N VAL A 1102 27.16 12.59 -0.61
CA VAL A 1102 26.05 11.71 -0.97
C VAL A 1102 25.98 10.60 0.07
N ILE A 1103 24.87 10.51 0.78
CA ILE A 1103 24.61 9.42 1.74
C ILE A 1103 23.61 8.46 1.09
N ILE A 1104 23.97 7.19 1.11
CA ILE A 1104 23.14 6.10 0.63
C ILE A 1104 22.85 5.15 1.78
N THR A 1105 21.67 4.53 1.79
CA THR A 1105 21.29 3.52 2.78
C THR A 1105 21.09 2.19 2.06
N ILE A 1106 21.94 1.19 2.39
CA ILE A 1106 21.96 -0.15 1.76
C ILE A 1106 21.12 -1.14 2.57
#